data_AF-A0A399EE71-F1
#
_entry.id   AF-A0A399EE71-F1
#
_cell.length_a   1.000
_cell.length_b   1.000
_cell.length_c   1.000
_cell.angle_alpha   90.00
_cell.angle_beta   90.00
_cell.angle_gamma   90.00
#
_symmetry.space_group_name_H-M   'P 1'
#
loop_
_entity.id
_entity.type
_entity.pdbx_description
1 polymer ?
#
loop_
_entity_poly.entity_id
_entity_poly.type
_entity_poly.pdbx_seq_one_letter_code
_entity_poly.pdbx_strand_id
1 'polypeptide(L)'
;MDTQVRRYFRSQLHVSGPLSPGHFERELARRIGSPSRRRPVLNAWEAYLSAQGGDLEAVRSFYTELLRHPRERLEGMVYAMHLPFVEFYVQTLPQHLPQKGRVLEVGAFTGGLVKLLQEARPELEWHALEGVSEAVALGQARTGPVVSWHEGWFPQRLELPPMDAVLLLSCLPEGYLGGIGPTLEEDRYLEHFCFAERVRGLEGLLRPGGLLVYGHGPFLGKNPRAVVRALEGLGFTEVEQVGDGDYTLITARMPEALAQPRALLPEAPVRVLAEPPPQAPPASPQEVWALLEAGDYAGVLARVPAGASGELAYLRGRALLALSRYAEAEEALARAGRPEAEDLRALCWAELEDYQRALPRLEALASRGGRFRLALGKVYLGLGRLSDALRQLYECGLPEAEIYLKTALERTEERVLRLCREGEWSEVSRRVEFVEDLSPELLTRGLLRLGLQAALQQGLWGRAARYAQRLYVLGESHGALGLALAGLKVRGPEALDSVPLADLKEVEPYLTDAVARAEDATALLALGMLRHREGRHAEAVRYLERAARASRGEPAGLAYHLLALSKRALGYPVLEVLGDHKRAHAHRAYPVTQLFELAQEALEAGEPVLAREFLGRVREAGLQHFSDVEPVLRLVEALEGPWEAFRMLAQSLEETPEPPLEHLERAYRLSRNFSQSHEAQAVRGQYLAALYNAGQALGAEGLLLSELSRNPEALEVLYDLAEHYERTGAYQKAAQTWRKALEIAYYWEKDLALSREILRNLLFLNPTDPDLQLYLEELKATSRALSLLEGTPDALAGATPEGLMREGLPRFHGEYLIVVGGHTQLRSRLSPILEGQGLKLDWFDSDSYAAGREVIRRIHSRLERAHGLMIISSYVGHDLSEPVRLAAEQLGVPVYITPGRARGVTGFLRALGEFAPQILRRALKG
;
A
#
# COMPACT_ATOMS: atom_id res chain seq x y z
N MET A 1 11.18 4.33 -27.07
CA MET A 1 12.64 4.05 -26.92
C MET A 1 13.18 5.16 -26.05
N ASP A 2 13.47 4.85 -24.79
CA ASP A 2 13.79 5.87 -23.80
C ASP A 2 15.30 6.15 -23.82
N THR A 3 15.69 7.19 -24.56
CA THR A 3 17.09 7.66 -24.65
C THR A 3 17.62 8.02 -23.26
N GLN A 4 18.94 7.93 -23.05
CA GLN A 4 19.56 8.34 -21.79
C GLN A 4 19.19 9.79 -21.43
N VAL A 5 19.11 10.65 -22.44
CA VAL A 5 18.66 12.05 -22.34
C VAL A 5 17.23 12.15 -21.77
N ARG A 6 16.27 11.41 -22.32
CA ARG A 6 14.87 11.42 -21.85
C ARG A 6 14.73 10.87 -20.43
N ARG A 7 15.47 9.82 -20.08
CA ARG A 7 15.50 9.29 -18.70
C ARG A 7 16.05 10.32 -17.71
N TYR A 8 17.14 10.97 -18.07
CA TYR A 8 17.76 12.00 -17.25
C TYR A 8 16.83 13.21 -17.06
N PHE A 9 16.26 13.78 -18.13
CA PHE A 9 15.36 14.92 -18.01
C PHE A 9 14.00 14.58 -17.39
N ARG A 10 13.49 13.35 -17.53
CA ARG A 10 12.27 12.92 -16.81
C ARG A 10 12.50 12.87 -15.31
N SER A 11 13.61 12.27 -14.87
CA SER A 11 13.93 12.09 -13.45
C SER A 11 14.39 13.39 -12.77
N GLN A 12 15.15 14.23 -13.48
CA GLN A 12 15.76 15.43 -12.90
C GLN A 12 14.98 16.72 -13.19
N LEU A 13 14.18 16.79 -14.26
CA LEU A 13 13.58 18.04 -14.73
C LEU A 13 12.08 17.94 -15.06
N HIS A 14 11.47 16.78 -14.80
CA HIS A 14 10.07 16.49 -15.09
C HIS A 14 9.69 16.73 -16.56
N VAL A 15 10.60 16.41 -17.49
CA VAL A 15 10.37 16.52 -18.93
C VAL A 15 9.92 15.16 -19.47
N SER A 16 8.69 15.09 -19.97
CA SER A 16 8.15 13.86 -20.58
C SER A 16 8.31 13.81 -22.10
N GLY A 17 8.54 14.94 -22.75
CA GLY A 17 8.67 15.05 -24.21
C GLY A 17 9.01 16.47 -24.65
N PRO A 18 9.16 16.70 -25.97
CA PRO A 18 9.49 18.02 -26.50
C PRO A 18 8.33 19.01 -26.29
N LEU A 19 8.67 20.29 -26.08
CA LEU A 19 7.72 21.39 -25.89
C LEU A 19 7.83 22.35 -27.06
N SER A 20 6.73 22.65 -27.76
CA SER A 20 6.75 23.72 -28.76
C SER A 20 6.64 25.09 -28.07
N PRO A 21 7.25 26.16 -28.62
CA PRO A 21 7.16 27.51 -28.06
C PRO A 21 5.71 28.00 -27.87
N GLY A 22 4.80 27.65 -28.80
CA GLY A 22 3.37 27.98 -28.70
C GLY A 22 2.60 27.25 -27.59
N HIS A 23 3.19 26.20 -26.99
CA HIS A 23 2.62 25.52 -25.82
C HIS A 23 3.32 25.90 -24.51
N PHE A 24 4.30 26.81 -24.53
CA PHE A 24 5.06 27.22 -23.35
C PHE A 24 4.14 27.77 -22.24
N GLU A 25 3.22 28.67 -22.57
CA GLU A 25 2.30 29.25 -21.60
C GLU A 25 1.34 28.23 -20.98
N ARG A 26 0.89 27.26 -21.80
CA ARG A 26 0.02 26.14 -21.36
C ARG A 26 0.76 25.22 -20.40
N GLU A 27 2.01 24.90 -20.70
CA GLU A 27 2.85 24.07 -19.84
C GLU A 27 3.24 24.80 -18.55
N LEU A 28 3.50 26.11 -18.63
CA LEU A 28 3.71 26.99 -17.47
C LEU A 28 2.47 27.00 -16.56
N ALA A 29 1.28 27.08 -17.18
CA ALA A 29 0.00 27.01 -16.49
C ALA A 29 -0.18 25.70 -15.74
N ARG A 30 0.22 24.58 -16.35
CA ARG A 30 0.19 23.25 -15.73
C ARG A 30 1.13 23.12 -14.52
N ARG A 31 2.32 23.72 -14.58
CA ARG A 31 3.36 23.57 -13.53
C ARG A 31 3.17 24.48 -12.32
N ILE A 32 2.79 25.75 -12.53
CA ILE A 32 2.74 26.76 -11.45
C ILE A 32 1.31 27.00 -10.94
N GLY A 33 0.29 26.73 -11.76
CA GLY A 33 -1.14 26.84 -11.43
C GLY A 33 -1.66 28.27 -11.21
N SER A 34 -1.00 29.07 -10.37
CA SER A 34 -1.45 30.39 -9.94
C SER A 34 -1.20 31.49 -10.98
N PRO A 35 -2.21 32.26 -11.41
CA PRO A 35 -2.05 33.39 -12.34
C PRO A 35 -1.04 34.46 -11.88
N SER A 36 -0.99 34.79 -10.59
CA SER A 36 -0.09 35.83 -10.06
C SER A 36 1.38 35.42 -10.09
N ARG A 37 1.67 34.12 -9.94
CA ARG A 37 3.03 33.57 -10.03
C ARG A 37 3.47 33.33 -11.49
N ARG A 38 2.53 33.14 -12.41
CA ARG A 38 2.81 32.94 -13.85
C ARG A 38 3.11 34.24 -14.58
N ARG A 39 2.45 35.33 -14.20
CA ARG A 39 2.51 36.61 -14.92
C ARG A 39 3.93 37.20 -15.06
N PRO A 40 4.80 37.18 -14.03
CA PRO A 40 6.20 37.61 -14.19
C PRO A 40 6.97 36.79 -15.24
N VAL A 41 6.82 35.46 -15.21
CA VAL A 41 7.47 34.55 -16.16
C VAL A 41 6.94 34.75 -17.59
N LEU A 42 5.62 34.96 -17.75
CA LEU A 42 5.00 35.25 -19.04
C LEU A 42 5.47 36.60 -19.60
N ASN A 43 5.55 37.64 -18.79
CA ASN A 43 6.06 38.94 -19.22
C ASN A 43 7.54 38.85 -19.63
N ALA A 44 8.35 38.11 -18.88
CA ALA A 44 9.76 37.90 -19.20
C ALA A 44 9.93 37.05 -20.48
N TRP A 45 9.03 36.08 -20.70
CA TRP A 45 8.95 35.30 -21.93
C TRP A 45 8.54 36.15 -23.14
N GLU A 46 7.53 37.01 -23.01
CA GLU A 46 7.12 37.94 -24.07
C GLU A 46 8.23 38.96 -24.41
N ALA A 47 8.89 39.51 -23.38
CA ALA A 47 10.05 40.38 -23.55
C ALA A 47 11.18 39.65 -24.27
N TYR A 48 11.45 38.41 -23.89
CA TYR A 48 12.43 37.54 -24.54
C TYR A 48 12.12 37.28 -26.01
N LEU A 49 10.86 36.97 -26.34
CA LEU A 49 10.42 36.72 -27.73
C LEU A 49 10.48 37.97 -28.62
N SER A 50 10.28 39.16 -28.04
CA SER A 50 10.22 40.44 -28.75
C SER A 50 11.56 41.19 -28.82
N ALA A 51 12.56 40.74 -28.08
CA ALA A 51 13.89 41.34 -28.03
C ALA A 51 14.64 41.21 -29.37
N GLN A 52 15.53 42.14 -29.74
CA GLN A 52 16.32 42.04 -30.97
C GLN A 52 17.50 41.06 -30.82
N GLY A 53 18.05 40.59 -31.95
CA GLY A 53 19.27 39.79 -32.03
C GLY A 53 20.38 40.33 -31.12
N GLY A 54 20.63 39.62 -30.02
CA GLY A 54 21.68 39.99 -29.06
C GLY A 54 21.30 40.84 -27.85
N ASP A 55 20.01 41.04 -27.57
CA ASP A 55 19.57 41.68 -26.32
C ASP A 55 19.82 40.78 -25.09
N LEU A 56 20.96 41.02 -24.44
CA LEU A 56 21.40 40.27 -23.26
C LEU A 56 20.51 40.48 -22.03
N GLU A 57 19.84 41.62 -21.93
CA GLU A 57 19.01 41.95 -20.75
C GLU A 57 17.70 41.15 -20.77
N ALA A 58 17.07 41.02 -21.94
CA ALA A 58 15.88 40.19 -22.12
C ALA A 58 16.15 38.70 -21.83
N VAL A 59 17.30 38.20 -22.30
CA VAL A 59 17.77 36.82 -22.05
C VAL A 59 17.98 36.59 -20.55
N ARG A 60 18.73 37.50 -19.89
CA ARG A 60 18.98 37.42 -18.44
C ARG A 60 17.68 37.48 -17.63
N SER A 61 16.81 38.42 -17.95
CA SER A 61 15.52 38.60 -17.26
C SER A 61 14.68 37.34 -17.30
N PHE A 62 14.56 36.70 -18.47
CA PHE A 62 13.78 35.47 -18.62
C PHE A 62 14.33 34.31 -17.80
N TYR A 63 15.65 34.09 -17.83
CA TYR A 63 16.25 32.98 -17.09
C TYR A 63 16.25 33.19 -15.58
N THR A 64 16.56 34.41 -15.13
CA THR A 64 16.44 34.76 -13.72
C THR A 64 15.01 34.53 -13.23
N GLU A 65 14.00 34.92 -14.01
CA GLU A 65 12.60 34.74 -13.62
C GLU A 65 12.16 33.26 -13.59
N LEU A 66 12.62 32.43 -14.53
CA LEU A 66 12.38 30.98 -14.48
C LEU A 66 12.98 30.32 -13.24
N LEU A 67 14.21 30.70 -12.88
CA LEU A 67 14.96 30.11 -11.77
C LEU A 67 14.44 30.52 -10.39
N ARG A 68 13.60 31.55 -10.29
CA ARG A 68 12.87 31.91 -9.05
C ARG A 68 11.86 30.86 -8.59
N HIS A 69 11.62 29.81 -9.38
CA HIS A 69 10.67 28.73 -9.12
C HIS A 69 11.35 27.34 -9.00
N PRO A 70 12.21 27.11 -7.98
CA PRO A 70 13.02 25.91 -7.87
C PRO A 70 12.22 24.62 -7.59
N ARG A 71 11.00 24.73 -7.02
CA ARG A 71 10.14 23.56 -6.76
C ARG A 71 9.53 23.02 -8.04
N GLU A 72 9.14 23.91 -8.93
CA GLU A 72 8.46 23.59 -10.19
C GLU A 72 9.44 23.21 -11.32
N ARG A 73 10.75 23.40 -11.10
CA ARG A 73 11.84 23.06 -12.04
C ARG A 73 11.56 23.55 -13.45
N LEU A 74 11.25 24.85 -13.56
CA LEU A 74 10.82 25.45 -14.82
C LEU A 74 11.92 25.48 -15.87
N GLU A 75 13.19 25.35 -15.48
CA GLU A 75 14.30 25.15 -16.41
C GLU A 75 14.10 23.90 -17.29
N GLY A 76 13.38 22.90 -16.79
CA GLY A 76 12.99 21.73 -17.57
C GLY A 76 12.18 22.08 -18.81
N MET A 77 11.45 23.20 -18.82
CA MET A 77 10.71 23.66 -19.99
C MET A 77 11.64 24.12 -21.12
N VAL A 78 12.77 24.75 -20.78
CA VAL A 78 13.80 25.15 -21.77
C VAL A 78 14.43 23.91 -22.39
N TYR A 79 14.81 22.92 -21.58
CA TYR A 79 15.29 21.64 -22.09
C TYR A 79 14.24 20.88 -22.89
N ALA A 80 12.95 20.99 -22.55
CA ALA A 80 11.87 20.39 -23.33
C ALA A 80 11.77 21.03 -24.72
N MET A 81 11.95 22.35 -24.85
CA MET A 81 12.00 23.00 -26.16
C MET A 81 13.21 22.57 -27.00
N HIS A 82 14.28 22.14 -26.36
CA HIS A 82 15.54 21.75 -27.01
C HIS A 82 15.77 20.25 -27.05
N LEU A 83 14.82 19.45 -26.59
CA LEU A 83 15.01 18.02 -26.37
C LEU A 83 15.54 17.29 -27.61
N PRO A 84 14.98 17.48 -28.83
CA PRO A 84 15.50 16.79 -30.01
C PRO A 84 16.93 17.20 -30.38
N PHE A 85 17.30 18.46 -30.12
CA PHE A 85 18.65 18.98 -30.37
C PHE A 85 19.64 18.43 -29.34
N VAL A 86 19.26 18.39 -28.07
CA VAL A 86 20.08 17.79 -27.01
C VAL A 86 20.29 16.29 -27.29
N GLU A 87 19.25 15.58 -27.75
CA GLU A 87 19.37 14.17 -28.17
C GLU A 87 20.38 14.02 -29.31
N PHE A 88 20.29 14.86 -30.33
CA PHE A 88 21.25 14.89 -31.44
C PHE A 88 22.68 15.22 -31.00
N TYR A 89 22.85 16.21 -30.13
CA TYR A 89 24.15 16.64 -29.60
C TYR A 89 24.82 15.54 -28.78
N VAL A 90 24.10 14.92 -27.85
CA VAL A 90 24.64 13.82 -27.02
C VAL A 90 24.98 12.60 -27.87
N GLN A 91 24.24 12.35 -28.95
CA GLN A 91 24.52 11.23 -29.85
C GLN A 91 25.75 11.49 -30.75
N THR A 92 25.91 12.71 -31.25
CA THR A 92 26.84 13.01 -32.34
C THR A 92 28.15 13.60 -31.85
N LEU A 93 28.11 14.59 -30.95
CA LEU A 93 29.29 15.33 -30.51
C LEU A 93 30.41 14.47 -29.91
N PRO A 94 30.14 13.42 -29.09
CA PRO A 94 31.21 12.64 -28.47
C PRO A 94 32.23 12.07 -29.47
N GLN A 95 31.84 11.84 -30.73
CA GLN A 95 32.71 11.29 -31.77
C GLN A 95 33.63 12.35 -32.39
N HIS A 96 33.25 13.63 -32.34
CA HIS A 96 34.01 14.74 -32.92
C HIS A 96 34.90 15.46 -31.91
N LEU A 97 34.66 15.28 -30.60
CA LEU A 97 35.47 15.86 -29.55
C LEU A 97 36.90 15.29 -29.51
N PRO A 98 37.91 16.08 -29.11
CA PRO A 98 39.31 15.64 -29.03
C PRO A 98 39.47 14.43 -28.12
N GLN A 99 40.57 13.67 -28.30
CA GLN A 99 40.84 12.49 -27.46
C GLN A 99 41.15 12.86 -26.00
N LYS A 100 41.83 13.99 -25.79
CA LYS A 100 42.17 14.58 -24.48
C LYS A 100 42.21 16.10 -24.61
N GLY A 101 41.95 16.82 -23.52
CA GLY A 101 42.03 18.28 -23.48
C GLY A 101 40.84 18.92 -22.75
N ARG A 102 40.78 20.24 -22.84
CA ARG A 102 39.75 21.08 -22.22
C ARG A 102 38.63 21.39 -23.21
N VAL A 103 37.40 21.12 -22.79
CA VAL A 103 36.19 21.42 -23.55
C VAL A 103 35.38 22.44 -22.80
N LEU A 104 35.10 23.57 -23.44
CA LEU A 104 34.21 24.59 -22.92
C LEU A 104 32.88 24.52 -23.65
N GLU A 105 31.80 24.29 -22.91
CA GLU A 105 30.45 24.49 -23.43
C GLU A 105 29.96 25.88 -23.02
N VAL A 106 29.34 26.58 -23.97
CA VAL A 106 28.86 27.94 -23.83
C VAL A 106 27.37 27.98 -24.18
N GLY A 107 26.56 28.49 -23.25
CA GLY A 107 25.14 28.70 -23.49
C GLY A 107 24.42 29.08 -22.22
N ALA A 108 23.12 29.33 -22.34
CA ALA A 108 22.26 29.38 -21.17
C ALA A 108 21.62 28.02 -20.92
N PHE A 109 21.47 27.65 -19.66
CA PHE A 109 20.97 26.34 -19.23
C PHE A 109 21.81 25.17 -19.77
N THR A 110 23.10 25.22 -19.55
CA THR A 110 24.06 24.24 -20.07
C THR A 110 24.21 23.00 -19.19
N GLY A 111 23.82 23.08 -17.92
CA GLY A 111 24.18 22.07 -16.92
C GLY A 111 23.60 20.68 -17.14
N GLY A 112 22.43 20.57 -17.77
CA GLY A 112 21.85 19.29 -18.18
C GLY A 112 22.59 18.66 -19.36
N LEU A 113 22.93 19.44 -20.39
CA LEU A 113 23.65 18.99 -21.57
C LEU A 113 25.09 18.63 -21.24
N VAL A 114 25.80 19.53 -20.54
CA VAL A 114 27.19 19.31 -20.11
C VAL A 114 27.30 18.08 -19.22
N LYS A 115 26.33 17.82 -18.33
CA LYS A 115 26.34 16.59 -17.54
C LYS A 115 26.30 15.33 -18.41
N LEU A 116 25.41 15.31 -19.40
CA LEU A 116 25.25 14.17 -20.31
C LEU A 116 26.48 13.97 -21.19
N LEU A 117 27.09 15.06 -21.69
CA LEU A 117 28.32 14.99 -22.48
C LEU A 117 29.52 14.56 -21.61
N GLN A 118 29.60 15.04 -20.38
CA GLN A 118 30.61 14.64 -19.39
C GLN A 118 30.52 13.15 -19.07
N GLU A 119 29.32 12.61 -18.92
CA GLU A 119 29.11 11.17 -18.74
C GLU A 119 29.54 10.35 -19.97
N ALA A 120 29.37 10.89 -21.18
CA ALA A 120 29.75 10.23 -22.42
C ALA A 120 31.27 10.25 -22.69
N ARG A 121 31.97 11.30 -22.27
CA ARG A 121 33.43 11.48 -22.41
C ARG A 121 34.05 11.93 -21.08
N PRO A 122 34.14 11.06 -20.07
CA PRO A 122 34.63 11.41 -18.74
C PRO A 122 36.13 11.74 -18.67
N GLU A 123 36.89 11.40 -19.71
CA GLU A 123 38.32 11.64 -19.80
C GLU A 123 38.72 13.08 -20.18
N LEU A 124 37.75 13.93 -20.54
CA LEU A 124 37.96 15.32 -20.90
C LEU A 124 37.78 16.25 -19.69
N GLU A 125 38.51 17.37 -19.69
CA GLU A 125 38.34 18.43 -18.70
C GLU A 125 37.16 19.31 -19.14
N TRP A 126 36.02 19.19 -18.46
CA TRP A 126 34.79 19.89 -18.81
C TRP A 126 34.68 21.24 -18.11
N HIS A 127 34.44 22.28 -18.91
CA HIS A 127 34.15 23.63 -18.48
C HIS A 127 32.79 24.06 -19.00
N ALA A 128 32.05 24.84 -18.22
CA ALA A 128 30.77 25.42 -18.62
C ALA A 128 30.79 26.93 -18.36
N LEU A 129 30.40 27.72 -19.36
CA LEU A 129 30.25 29.17 -19.26
C LEU A 129 28.78 29.54 -19.29
N GLU A 130 28.32 30.23 -18.23
CA GLU A 130 26.93 30.64 -18.07
C GLU A 130 26.87 32.09 -17.54
N GLY A 131 25.93 32.87 -18.05
CA GLY A 131 25.87 34.31 -17.81
C GLY A 131 24.87 34.76 -16.74
N VAL A 132 24.14 33.81 -16.16
CA VAL A 132 23.18 33.99 -15.06
C VAL A 132 23.69 33.27 -13.82
N SER A 133 23.96 34.03 -12.74
CA SER A 133 24.58 33.50 -11.52
C SER A 133 23.74 32.39 -10.87
N GLU A 134 22.42 32.47 -10.93
CA GLU A 134 21.52 31.41 -10.44
C GLU A 134 21.65 30.11 -11.23
N ALA A 135 21.90 30.20 -12.55
CA ALA A 135 22.08 29.03 -13.41
C ALA A 135 23.45 28.37 -13.15
N VAL A 136 24.49 29.17 -12.88
CA VAL A 136 25.82 28.68 -12.45
C VAL A 136 25.70 27.88 -11.15
N ALA A 137 25.03 28.43 -10.14
CA ALA A 137 24.84 27.76 -8.86
C ALA A 137 24.07 26.43 -9.01
N LEU A 138 23.00 26.44 -9.81
CA LEU A 138 22.21 25.23 -10.12
C LEU A 138 23.05 24.18 -10.87
N GLY A 139 23.87 24.63 -11.81
CA GLY A 139 24.79 23.82 -12.59
C GLY A 139 25.82 23.12 -11.73
N GLN A 140 26.51 23.86 -10.85
CA GLN A 140 27.48 23.34 -9.89
C GLN A 140 26.87 22.29 -8.96
N ALA A 141 25.66 22.54 -8.45
CA ALA A 141 24.94 21.58 -7.61
C ALA A 141 24.60 20.28 -8.36
N ARG A 142 24.36 20.35 -9.67
CA ARG A 142 23.96 19.21 -10.51
C ARG A 142 25.15 18.38 -10.99
N THR A 143 26.24 19.02 -11.40
CA THR A 143 27.40 18.33 -11.98
C THR A 143 28.44 17.95 -10.93
N GLY A 144 28.42 18.60 -9.76
CA GLY A 144 29.47 18.46 -8.75
C GLY A 144 30.81 19.02 -9.24
N PRO A 145 31.94 18.62 -8.61
CA PRO A 145 33.27 19.18 -8.90
C PRO A 145 33.88 18.71 -10.24
N VAL A 146 33.17 17.85 -10.99
CA VAL A 146 33.66 17.23 -12.24
C VAL A 146 33.62 18.22 -13.42
N VAL A 147 32.85 19.30 -13.30
CA VAL A 147 32.73 20.35 -14.31
C VAL A 147 33.14 21.68 -13.67
N SER A 148 34.04 22.39 -14.31
CA SER A 148 34.47 23.73 -13.89
C SER A 148 33.51 24.79 -14.44
N TRP A 149 32.72 25.40 -13.56
CA TRP A 149 31.74 26.41 -13.92
C TRP A 149 32.31 27.82 -13.86
N HIS A 150 32.02 28.63 -14.88
CA HIS A 150 32.47 30.02 -15.01
C HIS A 150 31.28 30.93 -15.25
N GLU A 151 31.26 32.07 -14.56
CA GLU A 151 30.22 33.09 -14.74
C GLU A 151 30.68 34.13 -15.76
N GLY A 152 29.90 34.33 -16.82
CA GLY A 152 30.21 35.31 -17.87
C GLY A 152 29.40 35.10 -19.14
N TRP A 153 29.42 36.10 -20.03
CA TRP A 153 28.73 36.05 -21.33
C TRP A 153 29.72 36.02 -22.48
N PHE A 154 29.62 35.00 -23.34
CA PHE A 154 30.28 35.03 -24.64
C PHE A 154 29.60 36.10 -25.53
N PRO A 155 30.33 36.93 -26.30
CA PRO A 155 31.77 36.88 -26.63
C PRO A 155 32.66 37.82 -25.79
N GLN A 156 32.23 38.23 -24.59
CA GLN A 156 33.01 39.14 -23.75
C GLN A 156 34.34 38.51 -23.36
N ARG A 157 35.39 39.32 -23.19
CA ARG A 157 36.69 38.81 -22.73
C ARG A 157 36.57 38.27 -21.31
N LEU A 158 36.89 36.99 -21.15
CA LEU A 158 36.85 36.27 -19.88
C LEU A 158 38.24 35.72 -19.59
N GLU A 159 38.66 35.75 -18.33
CA GLU A 159 39.94 35.17 -17.89
C GLU A 159 39.82 33.65 -17.73
N LEU A 160 39.71 32.95 -18.87
CA LEU A 160 39.61 31.49 -18.92
C LEU A 160 40.92 30.86 -19.43
N PRO A 161 41.25 29.64 -19.01
CA PRO A 161 42.36 28.91 -19.61
C PRO A 161 42.09 28.64 -21.10
N PRO A 162 43.11 28.54 -21.94
CA PRO A 162 42.92 28.26 -23.36
C PRO A 162 42.37 26.84 -23.56
N MET A 163 41.31 26.74 -24.36
CA MET A 163 40.49 25.54 -24.61
C MET A 163 40.94 24.79 -25.87
N ASP A 164 40.79 23.47 -25.85
CA ASP A 164 41.08 22.60 -27.00
C ASP A 164 39.82 22.37 -27.86
N ALA A 165 38.63 22.49 -27.27
CA ALA A 165 37.36 22.61 -27.98
C ALA A 165 36.40 23.61 -27.31
N VAL A 166 35.66 24.37 -28.12
CA VAL A 166 34.59 25.27 -27.67
C VAL A 166 33.29 24.89 -28.37
N LEU A 167 32.24 24.67 -27.57
CA LEU A 167 30.92 24.25 -28.01
C LEU A 167 29.95 25.41 -27.86
N LEU A 168 29.55 25.99 -28.99
CA LEU A 168 28.52 27.02 -29.09
C LEU A 168 27.20 26.33 -29.49
N LEU A 169 26.61 25.62 -28.54
CA LEU A 169 25.43 24.78 -28.73
C LEU A 169 24.21 25.52 -28.18
N SER A 170 23.68 26.47 -28.95
CA SER A 170 22.68 27.40 -28.44
C SER A 170 21.41 26.68 -27.97
N CYS A 171 21.28 26.54 -26.65
CA CYS A 171 20.02 26.31 -25.94
C CYS A 171 19.33 27.64 -25.59
N LEU A 172 19.58 28.67 -26.42
CA LEU A 172 19.31 30.13 -26.32
C LEU A 172 20.46 30.94 -25.69
N PRO A 173 21.22 31.66 -26.53
CA PRO A 173 20.83 33.06 -26.77
C PRO A 173 21.10 33.53 -28.21
N GLU A 174 20.13 34.24 -28.77
CA GLU A 174 20.29 35.40 -29.66
C GLU A 174 18.88 35.86 -30.01
N GLY A 175 18.52 37.01 -29.45
CA GLY A 175 17.15 37.52 -29.42
C GLY A 175 16.45 37.61 -30.78
N TYR A 176 15.13 37.64 -30.67
CA TYR A 176 14.13 37.78 -31.72
C TYR A 176 13.59 36.48 -32.29
N LEU A 177 12.48 36.05 -31.70
CA LEU A 177 11.60 35.03 -32.25
C LEU A 177 10.35 35.62 -32.91
N GLY A 178 10.42 36.90 -33.30
CA GLY A 178 9.33 37.57 -34.01
C GLY A 178 9.15 37.04 -35.44
N GLY A 179 8.64 37.89 -36.35
CA GLY A 179 8.18 37.50 -37.69
C GLY A 179 9.26 37.04 -38.70
N ILE A 180 10.34 36.40 -38.24
CA ILE A 180 11.41 35.83 -39.08
C ILE A 180 10.92 34.48 -39.64
N GLY A 181 11.15 34.24 -40.93
CA GLY A 181 10.84 32.96 -41.57
C GLY A 181 11.72 31.81 -41.05
N PRO A 182 11.42 30.54 -41.39
CA PRO A 182 12.22 29.40 -40.96
C PRO A 182 13.69 29.46 -41.41
N THR A 183 13.97 30.15 -42.52
CA THR A 183 15.31 30.40 -43.06
C THR A 183 15.49 31.88 -43.37
N LEU A 184 16.70 32.40 -43.13
CA LEU A 184 17.11 33.74 -43.53
C LEU A 184 18.10 33.66 -44.71
N GLU A 185 18.04 34.64 -45.60
CA GLU A 185 19.10 34.85 -46.60
C GLU A 185 20.44 35.12 -45.92
N GLU A 186 21.54 34.75 -46.57
CA GLU A 186 22.87 34.71 -45.95
C GLU A 186 23.29 36.07 -45.32
N ASP A 187 23.14 37.18 -46.04
CA ASP A 187 23.52 38.51 -45.53
C ASP A 187 22.66 38.95 -44.33
N ARG A 188 21.34 38.66 -44.39
CA ARG A 188 20.41 38.96 -43.30
C ARG A 188 20.68 38.11 -42.07
N TYR A 189 21.09 36.86 -42.26
CA TYR A 189 21.50 35.99 -41.17
C TYR A 189 22.72 36.55 -40.44
N LEU A 190 23.76 36.91 -41.20
CA LEU A 190 25.02 37.43 -40.63
C LEU A 190 24.83 38.77 -39.92
N GLU A 191 24.02 39.66 -40.48
CA GLU A 191 23.65 40.94 -39.87
C GLU A 191 22.82 40.75 -38.61
N HIS A 192 21.77 39.90 -38.66
CA HIS A 192 20.83 39.74 -37.55
C HIS A 192 21.45 39.10 -36.31
N PHE A 193 22.34 38.13 -36.51
CA PHE A 193 23.01 37.41 -35.42
C PHE A 193 24.38 38.01 -35.03
N CYS A 194 24.88 39.01 -35.77
CA CYS A 194 26.24 39.55 -35.62
C CYS A 194 27.31 38.43 -35.56
N PHE A 195 27.10 37.34 -36.30
CA PHE A 195 27.82 36.08 -36.08
C PHE A 195 29.34 36.24 -36.20
N ALA A 196 29.79 36.92 -37.25
CA ALA A 196 31.22 37.13 -37.50
C ALA A 196 31.91 37.95 -36.40
N GLU A 197 31.22 38.91 -35.79
CA GLU A 197 31.75 39.70 -34.68
C GLU A 197 31.83 38.88 -33.39
N ARG A 198 30.83 38.05 -33.10
CA ARG A 198 30.78 37.21 -31.90
C ARG A 198 31.83 36.12 -31.91
N VAL A 199 32.05 35.48 -33.05
CA VAL A 199 33.08 34.43 -33.21
C VAL A 199 34.48 34.94 -32.88
N ARG A 200 34.74 36.25 -32.99
CA ARG A 200 36.02 36.84 -32.55
C ARG A 200 36.26 36.74 -31.05
N GLY A 201 35.23 36.52 -30.23
CA GLY A 201 35.39 36.17 -28.82
C GLY A 201 36.20 34.88 -28.59
N LEU A 202 36.43 34.08 -29.62
CA LEU A 202 37.30 32.91 -29.56
C LEU A 202 38.80 33.27 -29.57
N GLU A 203 39.20 34.47 -30.00
CA GLU A 203 40.60 34.90 -30.00
C GLU A 203 41.15 34.90 -28.56
N GLY A 204 42.13 34.02 -28.30
CA GLY A 204 42.72 33.82 -26.98
C GLY A 204 42.00 32.80 -26.09
N LEU A 205 40.74 32.46 -26.41
CA LEU A 205 39.96 31.43 -25.71
C LEU A 205 40.15 30.04 -26.34
N LEU A 206 40.07 29.94 -27.67
CA LEU A 206 40.31 28.70 -28.43
C LEU A 206 41.75 28.70 -28.96
N ARG A 207 42.48 27.61 -28.71
CA ARG A 207 43.87 27.49 -29.19
C ARG A 207 43.91 27.42 -30.73
N PRO A 208 45.02 27.85 -31.37
CA PRO A 208 45.27 27.55 -32.78
C PRO A 208 45.15 26.03 -33.03
N GLY A 209 44.38 25.64 -34.05
CA GLY A 209 44.03 24.23 -34.35
C GLY A 209 42.96 23.61 -33.43
N GLY A 210 42.48 24.35 -32.43
CA GLY A 210 41.38 23.94 -31.55
C GLY A 210 40.05 23.80 -32.31
N LEU A 211 39.17 22.95 -31.79
CA LEU A 211 37.89 22.64 -32.41
C LEU A 211 36.79 23.62 -31.98
N LEU A 212 36.22 24.35 -32.92
CA LEU A 212 34.94 25.02 -32.76
C LEU A 212 33.83 24.07 -33.16
N VAL A 213 32.80 23.92 -32.31
CA VAL A 213 31.56 23.25 -32.68
C VAL A 213 30.40 24.21 -32.50
N TYR A 214 29.71 24.54 -33.59
CA TYR A 214 28.55 25.43 -33.59
C TYR A 214 27.29 24.63 -33.89
N GLY A 215 26.29 24.75 -33.01
CA GLY A 215 24.97 24.17 -33.18
C GLY A 215 23.90 25.25 -33.11
N HIS A 216 23.14 25.40 -34.19
CA HIS A 216 22.03 26.35 -34.22
C HIS A 216 20.80 25.73 -33.54
N GLY A 217 20.20 26.43 -32.56
CA GLY A 217 19.04 25.95 -31.80
C GLY A 217 17.77 25.74 -32.64
N PRO A 218 16.64 25.34 -32.02
CA PRO A 218 15.38 25.01 -32.73
C PRO A 218 14.63 26.19 -33.36
N PHE A 219 15.20 27.39 -33.34
CA PHE A 219 14.49 28.63 -33.62
C PHE A 219 14.69 29.13 -35.06
N LEU A 220 13.86 30.10 -35.45
CA LEU A 220 13.66 30.56 -36.83
C LEU A 220 14.90 31.27 -37.40
N GLY A 221 15.08 31.20 -38.73
CA GLY A 221 16.14 31.91 -39.46
C GLY A 221 17.41 31.11 -39.73
N LYS A 222 17.34 29.77 -39.82
CA LYS A 222 18.53 28.92 -40.02
C LYS A 222 19.20 29.16 -41.37
N ASN A 223 20.52 29.28 -41.38
CA ASN A 223 21.33 29.22 -42.59
C ASN A 223 22.73 28.64 -42.32
N PRO A 224 22.89 27.31 -42.32
CA PRO A 224 24.19 26.66 -42.11
C PRO A 224 25.24 27.09 -43.13
N ARG A 225 24.83 27.40 -44.38
CA ARG A 225 25.74 27.87 -45.43
C ARG A 225 26.32 29.24 -45.13
N ALA A 226 25.53 30.15 -44.57
CA ALA A 226 26.00 31.46 -44.12
C ALA A 226 27.06 31.33 -43.02
N VAL A 227 26.86 30.41 -42.08
CA VAL A 227 27.83 30.12 -41.01
C VAL A 227 29.13 29.53 -41.57
N VAL A 228 29.04 28.53 -42.46
CA VAL A 228 30.22 27.94 -43.12
C VAL A 228 31.02 29.03 -43.84
N ARG A 229 30.36 29.85 -44.67
CA ARG A 229 31.00 30.96 -45.40
C ARG A 229 31.62 31.99 -44.47
N ALA A 230 30.97 32.32 -43.36
CA ALA A 230 31.50 33.25 -42.38
C ALA A 230 32.75 32.70 -41.67
N LEU A 231 32.76 31.42 -41.30
CA LEU A 231 33.93 30.78 -40.68
C LEU A 231 35.09 30.67 -41.68
N GLU A 232 34.84 30.26 -42.92
CA GLU A 232 35.85 30.26 -44.00
C GLU A 232 36.40 31.68 -44.24
N GLY A 233 35.51 32.69 -44.27
CA GLY A 233 35.88 34.10 -44.43
C GLY A 233 36.71 34.67 -43.27
N LEU A 234 36.57 34.10 -42.06
CA LEU A 234 37.40 34.41 -40.89
C LEU A 234 38.70 33.58 -40.84
N GLY A 235 38.92 32.68 -41.80
CA GLY A 235 40.15 31.88 -41.93
C GLY A 235 40.12 30.53 -41.22
N PHE A 236 38.97 30.04 -40.74
CA PHE A 236 38.86 28.69 -40.20
C PHE A 236 39.14 27.63 -41.27
N THR A 237 39.70 26.50 -40.85
CA THR A 237 40.04 25.36 -41.72
C THR A 237 39.26 24.11 -41.30
N GLU A 238 39.20 23.07 -42.15
CA GLU A 238 38.42 21.85 -41.88
C GLU A 238 36.97 22.14 -41.49
N VAL A 239 36.31 23.08 -42.20
CA VAL A 239 34.93 23.45 -41.94
C VAL A 239 34.02 22.35 -42.49
N GLU A 240 33.41 21.58 -41.60
CA GLU A 240 32.55 20.45 -41.93
C GLU A 240 31.14 20.66 -41.38
N GLN A 241 30.15 20.27 -42.18
CA GLN A 241 28.76 20.20 -41.75
C GLN A 241 28.43 18.75 -41.35
N VAL A 242 27.97 18.56 -40.11
CA VAL A 242 27.60 17.27 -39.56
C VAL A 242 26.09 17.25 -39.28
N GLY A 243 25.39 16.28 -39.88
CA GLY A 243 23.93 16.18 -39.81
C GLY A 243 23.21 16.92 -40.94
N ASP A 244 21.90 16.74 -41.00
CA ASP A 244 21.04 17.20 -42.10
C ASP A 244 19.76 17.88 -41.61
N GLY A 245 19.22 18.78 -42.42
CA GLY A 245 17.96 19.48 -42.16
C GLY A 245 18.05 20.38 -40.92
N ASP A 246 17.11 20.19 -39.99
CA ASP A 246 17.02 21.01 -38.78
C ASP A 246 18.10 20.72 -37.73
N TYR A 247 18.80 19.57 -37.82
CA TYR A 247 19.80 19.09 -36.89
C TYR A 247 21.19 19.14 -37.51
N THR A 248 21.75 20.34 -37.57
CA THR A 248 23.03 20.60 -38.21
C THR A 248 24.03 21.13 -37.19
N LEU A 249 25.22 20.53 -37.16
CA LEU A 249 26.40 21.01 -36.47
C LEU A 249 27.44 21.46 -37.50
N ILE A 250 28.15 22.54 -37.19
CA ILE A 250 29.29 22.99 -37.99
C ILE A 250 30.53 22.86 -37.11
N THR A 251 31.49 22.07 -37.57
CA THR A 251 32.78 21.90 -36.93
C THR A 251 33.85 22.62 -37.72
N ALA A 252 34.77 23.30 -37.05
CA ALA A 252 35.82 24.06 -37.71
C ALA A 252 37.09 24.14 -36.84
N ARG A 253 38.26 24.27 -37.48
CA ARG A 253 39.56 24.43 -36.81
C ARG A 253 40.00 25.89 -36.79
N MET A 254 40.33 26.36 -35.60
CA MET A 254 40.77 27.74 -35.35
C MET A 254 42.10 28.03 -36.09
N PRO A 255 42.23 29.15 -36.82
CA PRO A 255 43.50 29.58 -37.41
C PRO A 255 44.46 30.17 -36.37
N GLU A 256 45.69 30.47 -36.77
CA GLU A 256 46.66 31.17 -35.91
C GLU A 256 46.20 32.59 -35.52
N ALA A 257 45.48 33.27 -36.42
CA ALA A 257 44.80 34.54 -36.19
C ALA A 257 43.56 34.64 -37.08
N LEU A 258 42.47 35.24 -36.59
CA LEU A 258 41.26 35.42 -37.40
C LEU A 258 41.49 36.52 -38.45
N ALA A 259 40.98 36.28 -39.66
CA ALA A 259 40.99 37.27 -40.73
C ALA A 259 40.04 38.44 -40.40
N GLN A 260 40.37 39.64 -40.90
CA GLN A 260 39.47 40.79 -40.75
C GLN A 260 38.20 40.57 -41.59
N PRO A 261 36.99 40.71 -41.01
CA PRO A 261 35.77 40.60 -41.79
C PRO A 261 35.76 41.68 -42.88
N ARG A 262 35.40 41.30 -44.11
CA ARG A 262 35.20 42.25 -45.20
C ARG A 262 34.05 43.16 -44.80
N ALA A 263 34.34 44.44 -44.51
CA ALA A 263 33.32 45.39 -44.07
C ALA A 263 32.23 45.52 -45.14
N LEU A 264 31.08 44.89 -44.91
CA LEU A 264 29.83 45.33 -45.51
C LEU A 264 29.54 46.70 -44.88
N LEU A 265 29.62 47.75 -45.70
CA LEU A 265 29.33 49.12 -45.28
C LEU A 265 27.93 49.13 -44.61
N PRO A 266 27.80 49.70 -43.41
CA PRO A 266 26.50 49.83 -42.78
C PRO A 266 25.66 50.83 -43.57
N GLU A 267 24.59 50.39 -44.22
CA GLU A 267 23.50 51.31 -44.52
C GLU A 267 22.85 51.68 -43.17
N ALA A 268 22.75 53.00 -42.96
CA ALA A 268 22.28 53.61 -41.72
C ALA A 268 20.92 53.04 -41.24
N PRO A 269 20.61 53.13 -39.92
CA PRO A 269 19.34 52.62 -39.40
C PRO A 269 18.20 53.51 -39.89
N VAL A 270 17.46 53.06 -40.90
CA VAL A 270 16.22 53.71 -41.32
C VAL A 270 15.08 53.14 -40.48
N ARG A 271 14.74 53.85 -39.40
CA ARG A 271 13.36 53.90 -38.93
C ARG A 271 12.52 54.61 -39.98
N VAL A 272 11.78 53.85 -40.77
CA VAL A 272 10.49 54.31 -41.30
C VAL A 272 9.50 53.18 -41.03
N LEU A 273 8.47 53.51 -40.23
CA LEU A 273 7.20 52.79 -40.25
C LEU A 273 6.72 52.79 -41.70
N ALA A 274 7.00 51.72 -42.44
CA ALA A 274 6.39 51.53 -43.73
C ALA A 274 4.91 51.26 -43.50
N GLU A 275 4.06 52.14 -44.01
CA GLU A 275 2.68 51.78 -44.32
C GLU A 275 2.66 50.46 -45.12
N PRO A 276 1.67 49.58 -44.90
CA PRO A 276 1.61 48.32 -45.61
C PRO A 276 1.64 48.58 -47.13
N PRO A 277 2.37 47.78 -47.93
CA PRO A 277 2.34 47.94 -49.37
C PRO A 277 0.89 47.86 -49.86
N PRO A 278 0.49 48.65 -50.86
CA PRO A 278 -0.86 48.63 -51.38
C PRO A 278 -1.20 47.19 -51.81
N GLN A 279 -2.37 46.73 -51.38
CA GLN A 279 -2.89 45.40 -51.72
C GLN A 279 -2.74 45.16 -53.23
N ALA A 280 -1.96 44.15 -53.60
CA ALA A 280 -1.98 43.62 -54.95
C ALA A 280 -3.42 43.23 -55.32
N PRO A 281 -3.84 43.40 -56.59
CA PRO A 281 -5.20 43.13 -57.02
C PRO A 281 -5.63 41.71 -56.62
N PRO A 282 -6.94 41.46 -56.36
CA PRO A 282 -7.43 40.16 -55.91
C PRO A 282 -6.98 39.06 -56.88
N ALA A 283 -6.16 38.14 -56.37
CA ALA A 283 -5.59 37.07 -57.16
C ALA A 283 -6.69 36.19 -57.75
N SER A 284 -6.56 35.79 -59.01
CA SER A 284 -7.48 34.85 -59.60
C SER A 284 -7.31 33.47 -58.94
N PRO A 285 -8.40 32.71 -58.68
CA PRO A 285 -8.30 31.38 -58.08
C PRO A 285 -7.38 30.41 -58.86
N GLN A 286 -7.27 30.59 -60.17
CA GLN A 286 -6.43 29.77 -61.06
C GLN A 286 -4.93 30.02 -60.84
N GLU A 287 -4.52 31.27 -60.65
CA GLU A 287 -3.12 31.61 -60.35
C GLU A 287 -2.69 31.08 -58.97
N VAL A 288 -3.57 31.19 -57.98
CA VAL A 288 -3.31 30.67 -56.62
C VAL A 288 -3.25 29.14 -56.62
N TRP A 289 -4.06 28.49 -57.45
CA TRP A 289 -4.02 27.04 -57.62
C TRP A 289 -2.69 26.59 -58.24
N ALA A 290 -2.19 27.29 -59.26
CA ALA A 290 -0.90 27.00 -59.88
C ALA A 290 0.28 27.15 -58.89
N LEU A 291 0.25 28.18 -58.02
CA LEU A 291 1.25 28.35 -56.96
C LEU A 291 1.22 27.20 -55.94
N LEU A 292 0.01 26.74 -55.58
CA LEU A 292 -0.17 25.64 -54.65
C LEU A 292 0.31 24.29 -55.22
N GLU A 293 0.07 24.04 -56.52
CA GLU A 293 0.59 22.86 -57.22
C GLU A 293 2.10 22.89 -57.39
N ALA A 294 2.68 24.09 -57.57
CA ALA A 294 4.13 24.29 -57.62
C ALA A 294 4.82 24.18 -56.23
N GLY A 295 4.04 24.07 -55.14
CA GLY A 295 4.58 24.03 -53.77
C GLY A 295 5.00 25.39 -53.20
N ASP A 296 4.71 26.49 -53.90
CA ASP A 296 4.99 27.86 -53.43
C ASP A 296 3.91 28.35 -52.46
N TYR A 297 3.92 27.77 -51.25
CA TYR A 297 2.95 28.10 -50.21
C TYR A 297 3.11 29.54 -49.71
N ALA A 298 4.33 30.09 -49.70
CA ALA A 298 4.59 31.47 -49.33
C ALA A 298 3.97 32.45 -50.33
N GLY A 299 4.08 32.17 -51.64
CA GLY A 299 3.40 32.90 -52.70
C GLY A 299 1.88 32.87 -52.56
N VAL A 300 1.30 31.72 -52.18
CA VAL A 300 -0.15 31.62 -51.88
C VAL A 300 -0.55 32.54 -50.71
N LEU A 301 0.23 32.57 -49.63
CA LEU A 301 -0.08 33.41 -48.46
C LEU A 301 0.11 34.91 -48.71
N ALA A 302 1.02 35.29 -49.59
CA ALA A 302 1.24 36.67 -50.02
C ALA A 302 0.12 37.17 -50.94
N ARG A 303 -0.47 36.28 -51.75
CA ARG A 303 -1.52 36.62 -52.73
C ARG A 303 -2.93 36.56 -52.18
N VAL A 304 -3.20 35.73 -51.18
CA VAL A 304 -4.53 35.59 -50.58
C VAL A 304 -4.54 36.17 -49.16
N PRO A 305 -5.31 37.23 -48.85
CA PRO A 305 -5.36 37.81 -47.51
C PRO A 305 -6.05 36.88 -46.49
N ALA A 306 -5.77 37.08 -45.19
CA ALA A 306 -6.35 36.27 -44.11
C ALA A 306 -7.89 36.33 -44.03
N GLY A 307 -8.50 37.45 -44.44
CA GLY A 307 -9.95 37.65 -44.47
C GLY A 307 -10.66 37.10 -45.72
N ALA A 308 -9.94 36.43 -46.62
CA ALA A 308 -10.55 35.85 -47.82
C ALA A 308 -11.65 34.82 -47.46
N SER A 309 -12.67 34.72 -48.30
CA SER A 309 -13.79 33.77 -48.19
C SER A 309 -13.92 32.93 -49.47
N GLY A 310 -14.65 31.82 -49.38
CA GLY A 310 -14.89 30.94 -50.54
C GLY A 310 -13.65 30.18 -51.00
N GLU A 311 -13.45 30.10 -52.31
CA GLU A 311 -12.38 29.28 -52.93
C GLU A 311 -10.97 29.74 -52.57
N LEU A 312 -10.73 31.05 -52.49
CA LEU A 312 -9.43 31.59 -52.08
C LEU A 312 -9.11 31.23 -50.62
N ALA A 313 -10.11 31.22 -49.74
CA ALA A 313 -9.95 30.81 -48.35
C ALA A 313 -9.61 29.31 -48.23
N TYR A 314 -10.23 28.47 -49.06
CA TYR A 314 -9.89 27.05 -49.17
C TYR A 314 -8.43 26.83 -49.60
N LEU A 315 -7.96 27.59 -50.61
CA LEU A 315 -6.59 27.51 -51.10
C LEU A 315 -5.55 27.99 -50.09
N ARG A 316 -5.85 29.12 -49.43
CA ARG A 316 -5.05 29.61 -48.30
C ARG A 316 -5.01 28.58 -47.19
N GLY A 317 -6.15 27.99 -46.83
CA GLY A 317 -6.24 26.93 -45.81
C GLY A 317 -5.37 25.71 -46.14
N ARG A 318 -5.36 25.26 -47.40
CA ARG A 318 -4.48 24.17 -47.87
C ARG A 318 -2.99 24.52 -47.79
N ALA A 319 -2.60 25.74 -48.18
CA ALA A 319 -1.22 26.20 -48.07
C ALA A 319 -0.78 26.29 -46.59
N LEU A 320 -1.64 26.83 -45.72
CA LEU A 320 -1.37 26.90 -44.27
C LEU A 320 -1.25 25.52 -43.63
N LEU A 321 -2.09 24.56 -44.03
CA LEU A 321 -2.02 23.18 -43.55
C LEU A 321 -0.72 22.49 -44.00
N ALA A 322 -0.27 22.72 -45.24
CA ALA A 322 1.01 22.21 -45.74
C ALA A 322 2.22 22.81 -45.00
N LEU A 323 2.09 24.04 -44.49
CA LEU A 323 3.09 24.73 -43.67
C LEU A 323 2.94 24.44 -42.16
N SER A 324 2.08 23.49 -41.77
CA SER A 324 1.80 23.15 -40.36
C SER A 324 1.28 24.31 -39.50
N ARG A 325 0.69 25.35 -40.10
CA ARG A 325 0.07 26.49 -39.43
C ARG A 325 -1.41 26.21 -39.14
N TYR A 326 -1.68 25.22 -38.28
CA TYR A 326 -3.01 24.61 -38.13
C TYR A 326 -4.11 25.55 -37.60
N ALA A 327 -3.78 26.48 -36.71
CA ALA A 327 -4.76 27.45 -36.18
C ALA A 327 -5.25 28.41 -37.27
N GLU A 328 -4.31 28.99 -38.03
CA GLU A 328 -4.65 29.88 -39.15
C GLU A 328 -5.30 29.12 -40.31
N ALA A 329 -4.91 27.86 -40.53
CA ALA A 329 -5.55 26.99 -41.51
C ALA A 329 -7.02 26.74 -41.14
N GLU A 330 -7.33 26.49 -39.86
CA GLU A 330 -8.70 26.30 -39.39
C GLU A 330 -9.56 27.54 -39.64
N GLU A 331 -9.06 28.72 -39.30
CA GLU A 331 -9.76 30.00 -39.51
C GLU A 331 -10.02 30.27 -41.00
N ALA A 332 -9.04 30.01 -41.87
CA ALA A 332 -9.17 30.17 -43.31
C ALA A 332 -10.16 29.17 -43.90
N LEU A 333 -10.09 27.90 -43.49
CA LEU A 333 -10.99 26.85 -43.96
C LEU A 333 -12.43 27.06 -43.46
N ALA A 334 -12.64 27.61 -42.25
CA ALA A 334 -13.97 27.95 -41.74
C ALA A 334 -14.68 29.00 -42.61
N ARG A 335 -13.92 29.88 -43.30
CA ARG A 335 -14.44 30.91 -44.22
C ARG A 335 -14.62 30.40 -45.66
N ALA A 336 -14.25 29.15 -45.95
CA ALA A 336 -14.32 28.59 -47.30
C ALA A 336 -15.74 28.18 -47.72
N GLY A 337 -16.60 27.79 -46.78
CA GLY A 337 -17.99 27.38 -47.07
C GLY A 337 -18.12 26.14 -47.97
N ARG A 338 -17.11 25.28 -48.02
CA ARG A 338 -17.06 24.06 -48.85
C ARG A 338 -17.04 22.78 -47.99
N PRO A 339 -17.69 21.69 -48.41
CA PRO A 339 -17.69 20.44 -47.66
C PRO A 339 -16.30 19.81 -47.54
N GLU A 340 -15.43 19.99 -48.53
CA GLU A 340 -14.04 19.52 -48.51
C GLU A 340 -13.18 20.31 -47.51
N ALA A 341 -13.55 21.56 -47.22
CA ALA A 341 -12.88 22.36 -46.20
C ALA A 341 -13.12 21.79 -44.80
N GLU A 342 -14.31 21.25 -44.51
CA GLU A 342 -14.63 20.61 -43.23
C GLU A 342 -13.78 19.36 -42.97
N ASP A 343 -13.44 18.61 -44.02
CA ASP A 343 -12.57 17.44 -43.90
C ASP A 343 -11.14 17.85 -43.52
N LEU A 344 -10.63 18.95 -44.09
CA LEU A 344 -9.33 19.52 -43.73
C LEU A 344 -9.34 20.18 -42.33
N ARG A 345 -10.45 20.81 -41.94
CA ARG A 345 -10.63 21.36 -40.59
C ARG A 345 -10.56 20.27 -39.53
N ALA A 346 -11.12 19.10 -39.80
CA ALA A 346 -11.01 17.95 -38.90
C ALA A 346 -9.55 17.50 -38.66
N LEU A 347 -8.70 17.59 -39.69
CA LEU A 347 -7.25 17.36 -39.54
C LEU A 347 -6.59 18.46 -38.71
N CYS A 348 -6.93 19.74 -38.95
CA CYS A 348 -6.44 20.85 -38.13
C CYS A 348 -6.81 20.68 -36.66
N TRP A 349 -8.07 20.33 -36.35
CA TRP A 349 -8.53 20.10 -34.98
C TRP A 349 -7.77 18.95 -34.31
N ALA A 350 -7.46 17.88 -35.04
CA ALA A 350 -6.64 16.79 -34.52
C ALA A 350 -5.20 17.22 -34.17
N GLU A 351 -4.57 18.06 -34.98
CA GLU A 351 -3.23 18.59 -34.70
C GLU A 351 -3.23 19.68 -33.62
N LEU A 352 -4.34 20.39 -33.44
CA LEU A 352 -4.56 21.36 -32.35
C LEU A 352 -5.01 20.71 -31.03
N GLU A 353 -5.10 19.38 -30.99
CA GLU A 353 -5.58 18.59 -29.85
C GLU A 353 -7.04 18.86 -29.43
N ASP A 354 -7.85 19.46 -30.30
CA ASP A 354 -9.30 19.58 -30.12
C ASP A 354 -10.00 18.27 -30.53
N TYR A 355 -9.68 17.23 -29.77
CA TYR A 355 -10.06 15.85 -30.06
C TYR A 355 -11.57 15.63 -30.06
N GLN A 356 -12.30 16.30 -29.18
CA GLN A 356 -13.76 16.15 -29.07
C GLN A 356 -14.47 16.67 -30.33
N ARG A 357 -13.97 17.78 -30.89
CA ARG A 357 -14.52 18.38 -32.10
C ARG A 357 -14.10 17.62 -33.36
N ALA A 358 -12.87 17.10 -33.40
CA ALA A 358 -12.35 16.32 -34.53
C ALA A 358 -13.02 14.95 -34.68
N LEU A 359 -13.37 14.31 -33.55
CA LEU A 359 -13.74 12.90 -33.50
C LEU A 359 -14.90 12.48 -34.43
N PRO A 360 -16.10 13.12 -34.39
CA PRO A 360 -17.24 12.63 -35.16
C PRO A 360 -16.99 12.69 -36.67
N ARG A 361 -16.25 13.71 -37.12
CA ARG A 361 -15.94 13.90 -38.54
C ARG A 361 -14.85 12.92 -39.00
N LEU A 362 -13.82 12.70 -38.19
CA LEU A 362 -12.76 11.75 -38.53
C LEU A 362 -13.25 10.29 -38.53
N GLU A 363 -14.19 9.92 -37.66
CA GLU A 363 -14.81 8.59 -37.70
C GLU A 363 -15.56 8.34 -39.01
N ALA A 364 -16.28 9.33 -39.53
CA ALA A 364 -16.94 9.25 -40.83
C ALA A 364 -15.95 9.18 -42.01
N LEU A 365 -14.78 9.79 -41.87
CA LEU A 365 -13.74 9.85 -42.90
C LEU A 365 -12.74 8.68 -42.86
N ALA A 366 -12.77 7.84 -41.82
CA ALA A 366 -11.82 6.75 -41.63
C ALA A 366 -11.79 5.72 -42.77
N SER A 367 -12.94 5.53 -43.45
CA SER A 367 -13.06 4.64 -44.63
C SER A 367 -12.21 5.11 -45.81
N ARG A 368 -11.88 6.40 -45.90
CA ARG A 368 -11.03 6.98 -46.97
C ARG A 368 -9.55 6.68 -46.79
N GLY A 369 -9.14 6.13 -45.64
CA GLY A 369 -7.77 5.64 -45.41
C GLY A 369 -6.70 6.74 -45.28
N GLY A 370 -5.43 6.31 -45.17
CA GLY A 370 -4.25 7.18 -45.16
C GLY A 370 -4.25 8.19 -44.00
N ARG A 371 -4.12 9.49 -44.34
CA ARG A 371 -3.95 10.59 -43.37
C ARG A 371 -5.13 10.75 -42.40
N PHE A 372 -6.35 10.41 -42.81
CA PHE A 372 -7.52 10.49 -41.93
C PHE A 372 -7.51 9.40 -40.85
N ARG A 373 -7.03 8.18 -41.18
CA ARG A 373 -6.85 7.11 -40.19
C ARG A 373 -5.71 7.42 -39.22
N LEU A 374 -4.62 8.00 -39.73
CA LEU A 374 -3.53 8.50 -38.88
C LEU A 374 -4.03 9.56 -37.90
N ALA A 375 -4.77 10.56 -38.37
CA ALA A 375 -5.37 11.58 -37.52
C ALA A 375 -6.37 10.98 -36.53
N LEU A 376 -7.24 10.07 -36.95
CA LEU A 376 -8.18 9.39 -36.05
C LEU A 376 -7.44 8.56 -34.97
N GLY A 377 -6.36 7.87 -35.35
CA GLY A 377 -5.49 7.15 -34.44
C GLY A 377 -4.84 8.07 -33.39
N LYS A 378 -4.36 9.25 -33.79
CA LYS A 378 -3.88 10.31 -32.88
C LYS A 378 -4.98 10.76 -31.92
N VAL A 379 -6.19 11.04 -32.44
CA VAL A 379 -7.35 11.45 -31.62
C VAL A 379 -7.70 10.38 -30.58
N TYR A 380 -7.79 9.12 -30.98
CA TYR A 380 -8.06 8.02 -30.03
C TYR A 380 -6.94 7.86 -29.00
N LEU A 381 -5.68 8.01 -29.40
CA LEU A 381 -4.54 7.97 -28.47
C LEU A 381 -4.61 9.13 -27.45
N GLY A 382 -4.98 10.33 -27.91
CA GLY A 382 -5.18 11.52 -27.08
C GLY A 382 -6.32 11.38 -26.08
N LEU A 383 -7.42 10.74 -26.49
CA LEU A 383 -8.58 10.43 -25.65
C LEU A 383 -8.39 9.19 -24.74
N GLY A 384 -7.26 8.50 -24.84
CA GLY A 384 -6.98 7.29 -24.06
C GLY A 384 -7.73 6.02 -24.52
N ARG A 385 -8.34 6.03 -25.71
CA ARG A 385 -8.96 4.87 -26.36
C ARG A 385 -7.90 4.00 -27.05
N LEU A 386 -7.05 3.36 -26.24
CA LEU A 386 -5.82 2.70 -26.70
C LEU A 386 -6.04 1.60 -27.75
N SER A 387 -7.05 0.74 -27.58
CA SER A 387 -7.34 -0.34 -28.53
C SER A 387 -7.76 0.22 -29.90
N ASP A 388 -8.65 1.20 -29.91
CA ASP A 388 -9.08 1.85 -31.14
C ASP A 388 -7.92 2.60 -31.81
N ALA A 389 -7.07 3.26 -31.03
CA ALA A 389 -5.87 3.92 -31.51
C ALA A 389 -4.91 2.93 -32.19
N LEU A 390 -4.59 1.81 -31.53
CA LEU A 390 -3.71 0.78 -32.07
C LEU A 390 -4.22 0.24 -33.41
N ARG A 391 -5.52 -0.06 -33.51
CA ARG A 391 -6.14 -0.52 -34.75
C ARG A 391 -5.98 0.50 -35.87
N GLN A 392 -6.36 1.76 -35.62
CA GLN A 392 -6.30 2.80 -36.67
C GLN A 392 -4.86 3.13 -37.08
N LEU A 393 -3.92 3.17 -36.13
CA LEU A 393 -2.52 3.46 -36.40
C LEU A 393 -1.83 2.32 -37.15
N TYR A 394 -2.16 1.06 -36.87
CA TYR A 394 -1.64 -0.08 -37.61
C TYR A 394 -2.23 -0.15 -39.03
N GLU A 395 -3.55 -0.05 -39.16
CA GLU A 395 -4.23 -0.18 -40.45
C GLU A 395 -4.01 1.02 -41.40
N CYS A 396 -3.48 2.15 -40.93
CA CYS A 396 -3.26 3.33 -41.79
C CYS A 396 -2.09 3.16 -42.77
N GLY A 397 -1.13 2.26 -42.49
CA GLY A 397 -0.02 1.91 -43.38
C GLY A 397 0.98 3.04 -43.68
N LEU A 398 0.92 4.15 -42.95
CA LEU A 398 1.79 5.31 -43.13
C LEU A 398 3.03 5.23 -42.21
N PRO A 399 4.26 5.51 -42.70
CA PRO A 399 5.46 5.51 -41.86
C PRO A 399 5.37 6.46 -40.66
N GLU A 400 4.69 7.60 -40.82
CA GLU A 400 4.49 8.58 -39.75
C GLU A 400 3.72 8.01 -38.55
N ALA A 401 2.95 6.93 -38.76
CA ALA A 401 2.19 6.28 -37.71
C ALA A 401 3.06 5.50 -36.73
N GLU A 402 4.28 5.10 -37.10
CA GLU A 402 5.12 4.21 -36.30
C GLU A 402 5.42 4.77 -34.90
N ILE A 403 5.68 6.08 -34.81
CA ILE A 403 5.94 6.77 -33.53
C ILE A 403 4.71 6.71 -32.62
N TYR A 404 3.52 6.92 -33.19
CA TYR A 404 2.27 6.90 -32.44
C TYR A 404 1.84 5.48 -32.09
N LEU A 405 2.07 4.52 -32.98
CA LEU A 405 1.83 3.09 -32.75
C LEU A 405 2.68 2.60 -31.59
N LYS A 406 3.97 2.95 -31.57
CA LYS A 406 4.88 2.67 -30.46
C LYS A 406 4.41 3.29 -29.15
N THR A 407 3.99 4.55 -29.19
CA THR A 407 3.44 5.24 -28.00
C THR A 407 2.16 4.56 -27.48
N ALA A 408 1.29 4.12 -28.38
CA ALA A 408 0.06 3.42 -28.03
C ALA A 408 0.35 2.03 -27.44
N LEU A 409 1.36 1.31 -27.96
CA LEU A 409 1.83 0.03 -27.42
C LEU A 409 2.44 0.21 -26.02
N GLU A 410 3.31 1.21 -25.83
CA GLU A 410 3.91 1.53 -24.53
C GLU A 410 2.81 1.83 -23.47
N ARG A 411 1.82 2.67 -23.80
CA ARG A 411 0.67 2.94 -22.91
C ARG A 411 -0.21 1.72 -22.66
N THR A 412 -0.33 0.84 -23.65
CA THR A 412 -1.10 -0.41 -23.52
C THR A 412 -0.39 -1.35 -22.57
N GLU A 413 0.93 -1.49 -22.70
CA GLU A 413 1.76 -2.29 -21.80
C GLU A 413 1.69 -1.77 -20.35
N GLU A 414 1.79 -0.46 -20.14
CA GLU A 414 1.61 0.16 -18.81
C GLU A 414 0.24 -0.16 -18.19
N ARG A 415 -0.82 -0.10 -18.99
CA ARG A 415 -2.19 -0.41 -18.54
C ARG A 415 -2.34 -1.90 -18.23
N VAL A 416 -1.78 -2.77 -19.05
CA VAL A 416 -1.79 -4.22 -18.84
C VAL A 416 -0.99 -4.59 -17.58
N LEU A 417 0.16 -3.95 -17.35
CA LEU A 417 0.94 -4.13 -16.13
C LEU A 417 0.16 -3.74 -14.88
N ARG A 418 -0.63 -2.65 -14.94
CA ARG A 418 -1.50 -2.25 -13.83
C ARG A 418 -2.57 -3.31 -13.53
N LEU A 419 -3.29 -3.76 -14.56
CA LEU A 419 -4.31 -4.81 -14.45
C LEU A 419 -3.73 -6.13 -13.92
N CYS A 420 -2.50 -6.46 -14.32
CA CYS A 420 -1.78 -7.62 -13.81
C CYS A 420 -1.50 -7.51 -12.29
N ARG A 421 -1.20 -6.32 -11.77
CA ARG A 421 -1.03 -6.08 -10.33
C ARG A 421 -2.35 -6.13 -9.55
N GLU A 422 -3.44 -5.76 -10.21
CA GLU A 422 -4.80 -5.82 -9.66
C GLU A 422 -5.39 -7.23 -9.70
N GLY A 423 -4.75 -8.18 -10.41
CA GLY A 423 -5.21 -9.57 -10.53
C GLY A 423 -6.29 -9.80 -11.59
N GLU A 424 -6.53 -8.81 -12.47
CA GLU A 424 -7.54 -8.86 -13.54
C GLU A 424 -7.02 -9.64 -14.76
N TRP A 425 -6.76 -10.93 -14.59
CA TRP A 425 -6.10 -11.78 -15.59
C TRP A 425 -6.88 -11.91 -16.90
N SER A 426 -8.21 -11.92 -16.84
CA SER A 426 -9.09 -12.03 -18.00
C SER A 426 -8.95 -10.81 -18.94
N GLU A 427 -8.91 -9.61 -18.36
CA GLU A 427 -8.76 -8.36 -19.10
C GLU A 427 -7.33 -8.18 -19.63
N VAL A 428 -6.30 -8.62 -18.90
CA VAL A 428 -4.92 -8.70 -19.41
C VAL A 428 -4.87 -9.59 -20.65
N SER A 429 -5.43 -10.79 -20.56
CA SER A 429 -5.42 -11.77 -21.66
C SER A 429 -6.17 -11.23 -22.89
N ARG A 430 -7.35 -10.63 -22.71
CA ARG A 430 -8.12 -9.99 -23.79
C ARG A 430 -7.34 -8.88 -24.49
N ARG A 431 -6.60 -8.06 -23.74
CA ARG A 431 -5.83 -6.94 -24.30
C ARG A 431 -4.60 -7.40 -25.06
N VAL A 432 -3.91 -8.43 -24.57
CA VAL A 432 -2.76 -9.01 -25.29
C VAL A 432 -3.23 -9.76 -26.53
N GLU A 433 -4.34 -10.50 -26.44
CA GLU A 433 -5.00 -11.16 -27.58
C GLU A 433 -5.41 -10.16 -28.64
N PHE A 434 -6.00 -9.02 -28.26
CA PHE A 434 -6.31 -7.96 -29.21
C PHE A 434 -5.09 -7.46 -30.00
N VAL A 435 -3.91 -7.35 -29.35
CA VAL A 435 -2.67 -6.95 -30.04
C VAL A 435 -2.17 -8.09 -30.94
N GLU A 436 -2.25 -9.34 -30.49
CA GLU A 436 -1.91 -10.53 -31.28
C GLU A 436 -2.77 -10.63 -32.55
N ASP A 437 -4.07 -10.38 -32.43
CA ASP A 437 -5.06 -10.41 -33.51
C ASP A 437 -4.80 -9.32 -34.57
N LEU A 438 -4.32 -8.14 -34.15
CA LEU A 438 -3.93 -7.07 -35.08
C LEU A 438 -2.68 -7.47 -35.88
N SER A 439 -1.61 -7.83 -35.17
CA SER A 439 -0.45 -8.47 -35.77
C SER A 439 0.42 -9.09 -34.68
N PRO A 440 0.88 -10.33 -34.87
CA PRO A 440 1.73 -10.97 -33.88
C PRO A 440 3.11 -10.30 -33.73
N GLU A 441 3.53 -9.45 -34.66
CA GLU A 441 4.79 -8.69 -34.60
C GLU A 441 4.72 -7.49 -33.64
N LEU A 442 3.52 -7.01 -33.32
CA LEU A 442 3.30 -5.90 -32.39
C LEU A 442 3.45 -6.30 -30.91
N LEU A 443 3.51 -7.60 -30.64
CA LEU A 443 3.69 -8.14 -29.29
C LEU A 443 5.12 -7.83 -28.80
N THR A 444 5.24 -6.76 -28.01
CA THR A 444 6.48 -6.42 -27.33
C THR A 444 6.90 -7.54 -26.35
N ARG A 445 8.18 -7.56 -25.98
CA ARG A 445 8.68 -8.50 -24.95
C ARG A 445 7.89 -8.39 -23.65
N GLY A 446 7.51 -7.18 -23.25
CA GLY A 446 6.71 -6.96 -22.04
C GLY A 446 5.29 -7.50 -22.17
N LEU A 447 4.61 -7.24 -23.28
CA LEU A 447 3.27 -7.79 -23.54
C LEU A 447 3.29 -9.33 -23.62
N LEU A 448 4.31 -9.92 -24.23
CA LEU A 448 4.49 -11.38 -24.24
C LEU A 448 4.67 -11.97 -22.84
N ARG A 449 5.48 -11.32 -21.98
CA ARG A 449 5.68 -11.78 -20.59
C ARG A 449 4.40 -11.66 -19.76
N LEU A 450 3.71 -10.52 -19.83
CA LEU A 450 2.45 -10.27 -19.12
C LEU A 450 1.33 -11.20 -19.64
N GLY A 451 1.26 -11.41 -20.95
CA GLY A 451 0.34 -12.33 -21.59
C GLY A 451 0.60 -13.79 -21.20
N LEU A 452 1.88 -14.21 -21.15
CA LEU A 452 2.27 -15.54 -20.67
C LEU A 452 1.81 -15.76 -19.24
N GLN A 453 2.09 -14.81 -18.34
CA GLN A 453 1.67 -14.90 -16.95
C GLN A 453 0.15 -15.01 -16.83
N ALA A 454 -0.61 -14.16 -17.53
CA ALA A 454 -2.07 -14.20 -17.49
C ALA A 454 -2.64 -15.50 -18.07
N ALA A 455 -2.04 -16.04 -19.15
CA ALA A 455 -2.45 -17.30 -19.74
C ALA A 455 -2.21 -18.49 -18.79
N LEU A 456 -1.07 -18.51 -18.10
CA LEU A 456 -0.76 -19.54 -17.08
C LEU A 456 -1.75 -19.48 -15.91
N GLN A 457 -2.03 -18.28 -15.37
CA GLN A 457 -2.96 -18.13 -14.25
C GLN A 457 -4.39 -18.55 -14.60
N GLN A 458 -4.83 -18.34 -15.84
CA GLN A 458 -6.14 -18.77 -16.33
C GLN A 458 -6.19 -20.24 -16.78
N GLY A 459 -5.05 -20.94 -16.89
CA GLY A 459 -4.98 -22.30 -17.41
C GLY A 459 -5.18 -22.41 -18.92
N LEU A 460 -4.88 -21.35 -19.68
CA LEU A 460 -4.94 -21.32 -21.14
C LEU A 460 -3.64 -21.89 -21.75
N TRP A 461 -3.40 -23.18 -21.56
CA TRP A 461 -2.11 -23.84 -21.84
C TRP A 461 -1.60 -23.67 -23.27
N GLY A 462 -2.48 -23.79 -24.27
CA GLY A 462 -2.10 -23.61 -25.66
C GLY A 462 -1.61 -22.19 -25.97
N ARG A 463 -2.25 -21.18 -25.37
CA ARG A 463 -1.84 -19.77 -25.51
C ARG A 463 -0.54 -19.49 -24.76
N ALA A 464 -0.44 -20.00 -23.52
CA ALA A 464 0.79 -19.92 -22.73
C ALA A 464 1.98 -20.52 -23.48
N ALA A 465 1.83 -21.71 -24.08
CA ALA A 465 2.89 -22.34 -24.88
C ALA A 465 3.30 -21.48 -26.08
N ARG A 466 2.35 -20.85 -26.81
CA ARG A 466 2.69 -19.95 -27.93
C ARG A 466 3.48 -18.73 -27.49
N TYR A 467 3.06 -18.06 -26.41
CA TYR A 467 3.79 -16.89 -25.89
C TYR A 467 5.15 -17.27 -25.33
N ALA A 468 5.23 -18.39 -24.60
CA ALA A 468 6.46 -18.95 -24.09
C ALA A 468 7.44 -19.30 -25.22
N GLN A 469 6.97 -19.94 -26.29
CA GLN A 469 7.78 -20.28 -27.46
C GLN A 469 8.38 -19.03 -28.13
N ARG A 470 7.61 -17.96 -28.28
CA ARG A 470 8.10 -16.70 -28.85
C ARG A 470 9.18 -16.06 -27.97
N LEU A 471 8.92 -15.99 -26.66
CA LEU A 471 9.92 -15.52 -25.70
C LEU A 471 11.18 -16.40 -25.73
N TYR A 472 11.01 -17.71 -25.88
CA TYR A 472 12.10 -18.67 -25.96
C TYR A 472 12.99 -18.42 -27.19
N VAL A 473 12.39 -18.20 -28.36
CA VAL A 473 13.11 -17.85 -29.60
C VAL A 473 13.84 -16.50 -29.46
N LEU A 474 13.27 -15.55 -28.72
CA LEU A 474 13.91 -14.26 -28.42
C LEU A 474 15.04 -14.34 -27.38
N GLY A 475 15.35 -15.53 -26.85
CA GLY A 475 16.42 -15.73 -25.86
C GLY A 475 16.01 -15.42 -24.41
N GLU A 476 14.72 -15.22 -24.14
CA GLU A 476 14.23 -14.80 -22.82
C GLU A 476 14.04 -16.00 -21.88
N SER A 477 14.52 -15.90 -20.62
CA SER A 477 14.42 -16.96 -19.61
C SER A 477 12.97 -17.33 -19.27
N HIS A 478 12.09 -16.33 -19.26
CA HIS A 478 10.66 -16.52 -18.99
C HIS A 478 9.98 -17.39 -20.07
N GLY A 479 10.52 -17.42 -21.29
CA GLY A 479 10.03 -18.30 -22.34
C GLY A 479 10.34 -19.77 -22.04
N ALA A 480 11.58 -20.07 -21.64
CA ALA A 480 11.99 -21.43 -21.27
C ALA A 480 11.20 -21.93 -20.05
N LEU A 481 11.09 -21.11 -19.00
CA LEU A 481 10.27 -21.43 -17.83
C LEU A 481 8.79 -21.60 -18.21
N GLY A 482 8.25 -20.71 -19.05
CA GLY A 482 6.87 -20.79 -19.51
C GLY A 482 6.55 -22.06 -20.29
N LEU A 483 7.48 -22.57 -21.10
CA LEU A 483 7.34 -23.84 -21.81
C LEU A 483 7.27 -25.02 -20.83
N ALA A 484 8.13 -25.01 -19.80
CA ALA A 484 8.09 -26.02 -18.75
C ALA A 484 6.74 -26.02 -18.00
N LEU A 485 6.28 -24.85 -17.55
CA LEU A 485 5.03 -24.72 -16.81
C LEU A 485 3.80 -25.06 -17.67
N ALA A 486 3.79 -24.64 -18.94
CA ALA A 486 2.70 -24.94 -19.86
C ALA A 486 2.66 -26.43 -20.24
N GLY A 487 3.82 -27.08 -20.40
CA GLY A 487 3.93 -28.52 -20.64
C GLY A 487 3.39 -29.35 -19.48
N LEU A 488 3.69 -28.94 -18.25
CA LEU A 488 3.20 -29.56 -17.02
C LEU A 488 1.77 -29.14 -16.62
N LYS A 489 1.16 -28.21 -17.35
CA LYS A 489 -0.18 -27.65 -17.07
C LYS A 489 -0.31 -27.11 -15.64
N VAL A 490 0.71 -26.39 -15.19
CA VAL A 490 0.74 -25.73 -13.87
C VAL A 490 0.75 -24.22 -13.98
N ARG A 491 0.12 -23.54 -13.02
CA ARG A 491 -0.02 -22.06 -13.05
C ARG A 491 1.25 -21.32 -12.63
N GLY A 492 2.12 -21.98 -11.87
CA GLY A 492 3.32 -21.41 -11.27
C GLY A 492 4.23 -22.49 -10.68
N PRO A 493 5.44 -22.13 -10.25
CA PRO A 493 6.40 -23.08 -9.69
C PRO A 493 5.91 -23.73 -8.39
N GLU A 494 5.01 -23.10 -7.64
CA GLU A 494 4.49 -23.59 -6.36
C GLU A 494 3.66 -24.87 -6.54
N ALA A 495 2.97 -24.99 -7.67
CA ALA A 495 2.16 -26.16 -7.99
C ALA A 495 2.99 -27.37 -8.44
N LEU A 496 4.29 -27.19 -8.72
CA LEU A 496 5.15 -28.27 -9.21
C LEU A 496 5.38 -29.37 -8.15
N ASP A 497 5.16 -29.08 -6.86
CA ASP A 497 5.26 -30.07 -5.78
C ASP A 497 4.25 -31.22 -5.97
N SER A 498 3.07 -30.90 -6.54
CA SER A 498 2.00 -31.87 -6.82
C SER A 498 2.19 -32.70 -8.09
N VAL A 499 3.15 -32.34 -8.96
CA VAL A 499 3.39 -33.00 -10.25
C VAL A 499 4.18 -34.29 -10.06
N PRO A 500 3.93 -35.39 -10.80
CA PRO A 500 4.78 -36.58 -10.75
C PRO A 500 6.24 -36.28 -11.13
N LEU A 501 7.20 -36.94 -10.47
CA LEU A 501 8.63 -36.70 -10.73
C LEU A 501 9.03 -37.07 -12.18
N ALA A 502 8.39 -38.06 -12.78
CA ALA A 502 8.63 -38.45 -14.17
C ALA A 502 8.38 -37.29 -15.13
N ASP A 503 7.21 -36.66 -15.02
CA ASP A 503 6.81 -35.53 -15.87
C ASP A 503 7.73 -34.30 -15.63
N LEU A 504 8.10 -34.04 -14.37
CA LEU A 504 9.00 -32.93 -14.02
C LEU A 504 10.40 -33.09 -14.66
N LYS A 505 10.86 -34.33 -14.83
CA LYS A 505 12.13 -34.62 -15.52
C LYS A 505 12.05 -34.36 -17.03
N GLU A 506 10.89 -34.56 -17.66
CA GLU A 506 10.73 -34.29 -19.10
C GLU A 506 10.97 -32.81 -19.45
N VAL A 507 10.65 -31.89 -18.52
CA VAL A 507 10.84 -30.45 -18.70
C VAL A 507 12.15 -29.90 -18.12
N GLU A 508 12.99 -30.76 -17.55
CA GLU A 508 14.31 -30.38 -17.00
C GLU A 508 15.19 -29.60 -17.99
N PRO A 509 15.25 -29.93 -19.31
CA PRO A 509 16.04 -29.16 -20.26
C PRO A 509 15.61 -27.69 -20.32
N TYR A 510 14.30 -27.42 -20.28
CA TYR A 510 13.76 -26.07 -20.29
C TYR A 510 14.04 -25.33 -18.98
N LEU A 511 13.96 -26.00 -17.83
CA LEU A 511 14.31 -25.40 -16.54
C LEU A 511 15.80 -25.06 -16.45
N THR A 512 16.64 -25.94 -16.96
CA THR A 512 18.10 -25.75 -16.99
C THR A 512 18.48 -24.60 -17.92
N ASP A 513 17.86 -24.54 -19.11
CA ASP A 513 18.06 -23.45 -20.07
C ASP A 513 17.53 -22.11 -19.52
N ALA A 514 16.39 -22.12 -18.81
CA ALA A 514 15.85 -20.93 -18.16
C ALA A 514 16.85 -20.32 -17.16
N VAL A 515 17.46 -21.15 -16.30
CA VAL A 515 18.48 -20.73 -15.33
C VAL A 515 19.78 -20.30 -16.00
N ALA A 516 20.17 -20.96 -17.10
CA ALA A 516 21.39 -20.62 -17.84
C ALA A 516 21.29 -19.26 -18.54
N ARG A 517 20.11 -18.92 -19.08
CA ARG A 517 19.86 -17.65 -19.79
C ARG A 517 19.79 -16.46 -18.86
N ALA A 518 19.12 -16.62 -17.73
CA ALA A 518 19.06 -15.60 -16.69
C ALA A 518 18.83 -16.26 -15.33
N GLU A 519 19.47 -15.70 -14.31
CA GLU A 519 19.33 -16.17 -12.93
C GLU A 519 18.00 -15.71 -12.30
N ASP A 520 16.90 -15.92 -13.01
CA ASP A 520 15.56 -15.57 -12.53
C ASP A 520 15.18 -16.44 -11.33
N ALA A 521 14.61 -15.79 -10.31
CA ALA A 521 14.31 -16.41 -9.03
C ALA A 521 13.30 -17.57 -9.16
N THR A 522 12.33 -17.40 -10.06
CA THR A 522 11.27 -18.38 -10.35
C THR A 522 11.81 -19.63 -11.02
N ALA A 523 12.75 -19.48 -11.96
CA ALA A 523 13.42 -20.59 -12.63
C ALA A 523 14.34 -21.36 -11.67
N LEU A 524 15.09 -20.63 -10.83
CA LEU A 524 15.94 -21.21 -9.79
C LEU A 524 15.12 -22.04 -8.77
N LEU A 525 13.94 -21.54 -8.37
CA LEU A 525 13.02 -22.27 -7.49
C LEU A 525 12.54 -23.57 -8.13
N ALA A 526 12.05 -23.52 -9.37
CA ALA A 526 11.55 -24.70 -10.08
C ALA A 526 12.63 -25.77 -10.25
N LEU A 527 13.84 -25.38 -10.65
CA LEU A 527 14.97 -26.31 -10.79
C LEU A 527 15.44 -26.84 -9.43
N GLY A 528 15.53 -25.98 -8.41
CA GLY A 528 15.88 -26.38 -7.05
C GLY A 528 14.91 -27.39 -6.45
N MET A 529 13.62 -27.22 -6.70
CA MET A 529 12.58 -28.16 -6.28
C MET A 529 12.68 -29.51 -7.02
N LEU A 530 12.95 -29.50 -8.34
CA LEU A 530 13.25 -30.74 -9.08
C LEU A 530 14.44 -31.47 -8.44
N ARG A 531 15.56 -30.77 -8.20
CA ARG A 531 16.75 -31.38 -7.57
C ARG A 531 16.48 -31.91 -6.17
N HIS A 532 15.66 -31.22 -5.38
CA HIS A 532 15.23 -31.70 -4.07
C HIS A 532 14.48 -33.02 -4.18
N ARG A 533 13.51 -33.11 -5.09
CA ARG A 533 12.68 -34.30 -5.29
C ARG A 533 13.43 -35.47 -5.92
N GLU A 534 14.52 -35.20 -6.63
CA GLU A 534 15.47 -36.23 -7.11
C GLU A 534 16.38 -36.78 -6.00
N GLY A 535 16.37 -36.20 -4.80
CA GLY A 535 17.33 -36.52 -3.73
C GLY A 535 18.72 -35.91 -3.94
N ARG A 536 18.90 -35.07 -4.97
CA ARG A 536 20.16 -34.32 -5.24
C ARG A 536 20.24 -33.07 -4.36
N HIS A 537 20.19 -33.28 -3.05
CA HIS A 537 20.05 -32.21 -2.06
C HIS A 537 21.19 -31.18 -2.12
N ALA A 538 22.42 -31.58 -2.46
CA ALA A 538 23.56 -30.66 -2.58
C ALA A 538 23.37 -29.63 -3.69
N GLU A 539 22.79 -30.02 -4.82
CA GLU A 539 22.46 -29.10 -5.91
C GLU A 539 21.21 -28.28 -5.60
N ALA A 540 20.21 -28.91 -4.97
CA ALA A 540 19.00 -28.24 -4.53
C ALA A 540 19.32 -27.05 -3.62
N VAL A 541 20.20 -27.23 -2.62
CA VAL A 541 20.65 -26.13 -1.74
C VAL A 541 21.21 -24.95 -2.53
N ARG A 542 22.10 -25.20 -3.51
CA ARG A 542 22.71 -24.12 -4.32
C ARG A 542 21.66 -23.30 -5.07
N TYR A 543 20.68 -23.94 -5.68
CA TYR A 543 19.63 -23.25 -6.43
C TYR A 543 18.61 -22.56 -5.51
N LEU A 544 18.20 -23.24 -4.43
CA LEU A 544 17.20 -22.74 -3.49
C LEU A 544 17.71 -21.55 -2.66
N GLU A 545 18.99 -21.53 -2.26
CA GLU A 545 19.57 -20.36 -1.58
C GLU A 545 19.53 -19.10 -2.45
N ARG A 546 19.83 -19.25 -3.74
CA ARG A 546 19.79 -18.15 -4.70
C ARG A 546 18.36 -17.73 -5.00
N ALA A 547 17.45 -18.70 -5.18
CA ALA A 547 16.04 -18.45 -5.36
C ALA A 547 15.44 -17.70 -4.17
N ALA A 548 15.75 -18.11 -2.93
CA ALA A 548 15.24 -17.51 -1.70
C ALA A 548 15.70 -16.07 -1.49
N ARG A 549 16.92 -15.72 -1.91
CA ARG A 549 17.45 -14.34 -1.85
C ARG A 549 16.84 -13.41 -2.91
N ALA A 550 16.55 -13.95 -4.09
CA ALA A 550 16.05 -13.17 -5.23
C ALA A 550 14.51 -13.06 -5.27
N SER A 551 13.79 -14.01 -4.65
CA SER A 551 12.32 -14.05 -4.64
C SER A 551 11.71 -13.11 -3.60
N ARG A 552 10.41 -12.83 -3.75
CA ARG A 552 9.58 -12.13 -2.75
C ARG A 552 8.24 -12.84 -2.58
N GLY A 553 7.62 -12.72 -1.40
CA GLY A 553 6.31 -13.30 -1.11
C GLY A 553 6.35 -14.84 -1.00
N GLU A 554 5.25 -15.49 -1.36
CA GLU A 554 5.06 -16.95 -1.24
C GLU A 554 6.17 -17.81 -1.92
N PRO A 555 6.68 -17.49 -3.13
CA PRO A 555 7.80 -18.22 -3.73
C PRO A 555 9.06 -18.23 -2.86
N ALA A 556 9.36 -17.12 -2.17
CA ALA A 556 10.49 -17.06 -1.25
C ALA A 556 10.26 -17.97 -0.04
N GLY A 557 9.02 -18.00 0.48
CA GLY A 557 8.64 -18.91 1.56
C GLY A 557 8.80 -20.39 1.18
N LEU A 558 8.38 -20.77 -0.04
CA LEU A 558 8.59 -22.12 -0.55
C LEU A 558 10.08 -22.45 -0.75
N ALA A 559 10.87 -21.50 -1.28
CA ALA A 559 12.31 -21.68 -1.46
C ALA A 559 13.02 -21.95 -0.12
N TYR A 560 12.75 -21.15 0.91
CA TYR A 560 13.32 -21.36 2.26
C TYR A 560 12.83 -22.66 2.90
N HIS A 561 11.58 -23.06 2.69
CA HIS A 561 11.05 -24.32 3.20
C HIS A 561 11.81 -25.53 2.61
N LEU A 562 11.92 -25.59 1.28
CA LEU A 562 12.66 -26.66 0.60
C LEU A 562 14.15 -26.61 0.88
N LEU A 563 14.70 -25.41 1.11
CA LEU A 563 16.09 -25.24 1.53
C LEU A 563 16.33 -25.88 2.89
N ALA A 564 15.46 -25.61 3.86
CA ALA A 564 15.54 -26.20 5.20
C ALA A 564 15.49 -27.74 5.13
N LEU A 565 14.54 -28.30 4.37
CA LEU A 565 14.42 -29.74 4.16
C LEU A 565 15.65 -30.35 3.47
N SER A 566 16.20 -29.67 2.46
CA SER A 566 17.41 -30.14 1.74
C SER A 566 18.65 -30.10 2.64
N LYS A 567 18.80 -29.06 3.46
CA LYS A 567 19.88 -28.94 4.44
C LYS A 567 19.77 -29.99 5.54
N ARG A 568 18.55 -30.26 6.02
CA ARG A 568 18.28 -31.34 6.98
C ARG A 568 18.71 -32.70 6.42
N ALA A 569 18.36 -33.00 5.17
CA ALA A 569 18.76 -34.26 4.51
C ALA A 569 20.29 -34.41 4.35
N LEU A 570 21.02 -33.29 4.25
CA LEU A 570 22.48 -33.27 4.18
C LEU A 570 23.18 -33.25 5.55
N GLY A 571 22.43 -33.21 6.66
CA GLY A 571 22.99 -33.18 8.01
C GLY A 571 23.60 -31.83 8.42
N TYR A 572 23.10 -30.71 7.87
CA TYR A 572 23.49 -29.37 8.33
C TYR A 572 23.08 -29.13 9.80
N PRO A 573 23.71 -28.16 10.50
CA PRO A 573 23.35 -27.83 11.86
C PRO A 573 21.85 -27.50 12.00
N VAL A 574 21.21 -28.06 13.03
CA VAL A 574 19.76 -27.89 13.29
C VAL A 574 19.37 -26.41 13.38
N LEU A 575 20.25 -25.58 13.96
CA LEU A 575 20.10 -24.12 14.01
C LEU A 575 19.92 -23.46 12.64
N GLU A 576 20.70 -23.86 11.64
CA GLU A 576 20.58 -23.31 10.28
C GLU A 576 19.27 -23.74 9.63
N VAL A 577 18.87 -25.00 9.83
CA VAL A 577 17.62 -25.56 9.32
C VAL A 577 16.41 -24.84 9.91
N LEU A 578 16.37 -24.66 11.24
CA LEU A 578 15.30 -23.95 11.93
C LEU A 578 15.28 -22.46 11.56
N GLY A 579 16.45 -21.85 11.35
CA GLY A 579 16.55 -20.48 10.82
C GLY A 579 15.96 -20.33 9.42
N ASP A 580 16.15 -21.33 8.54
CA ASP A 580 15.50 -21.38 7.22
C ASP A 580 13.98 -21.59 7.34
N HIS A 581 13.50 -22.45 8.25
CA HIS A 581 12.06 -22.58 8.52
C HIS A 581 11.43 -21.29 9.07
N LYS A 582 12.12 -20.55 9.95
CA LYS A 582 11.68 -19.23 10.41
C LYS A 582 11.53 -18.25 9.25
N ARG A 583 12.53 -18.18 8.36
CA ARG A 583 12.46 -17.32 7.15
C ARG A 583 11.36 -17.75 6.20
N ALA A 584 11.15 -19.06 6.05
CA ALA A 584 10.04 -19.59 5.27
C ALA A 584 8.69 -19.13 5.85
N HIS A 585 8.51 -19.27 7.16
CA HIS A 585 7.29 -18.89 7.86
C HIS A 585 6.95 -17.40 7.73
N ALA A 586 7.97 -16.54 7.71
CA ALA A 586 7.79 -15.09 7.51
C ALA A 586 7.16 -14.73 6.16
N HIS A 587 7.31 -15.59 5.15
CA HIS A 587 6.80 -15.38 3.79
C HIS A 587 5.59 -16.26 3.44
N ARG A 588 5.52 -17.47 4.01
CA ARG A 588 4.44 -18.44 3.83
C ARG A 588 4.00 -18.94 5.20
N ALA A 589 2.76 -18.65 5.58
CA ALA A 589 2.23 -19.10 6.87
C ALA A 589 2.27 -20.64 6.94
N TYR A 590 2.86 -21.15 8.03
CA TYR A 590 2.89 -22.58 8.31
C TYR A 590 1.63 -22.95 9.10
N PRO A 591 1.13 -24.18 8.94
CA PRO A 591 0.11 -24.73 9.83
C PRO A 591 0.57 -24.67 11.28
N VAL A 592 -0.38 -24.42 12.19
CA VAL A 592 -0.15 -24.33 13.63
C VAL A 592 0.51 -25.60 14.19
N THR A 593 0.12 -26.78 13.68
CA THR A 593 0.71 -28.07 14.05
C THR A 593 2.18 -28.17 13.67
N GLN A 594 2.55 -27.71 12.48
CA GLN A 594 3.94 -27.70 12.02
C GLN A 594 4.81 -26.72 12.82
N LEU A 595 4.25 -25.57 13.21
CA LEU A 595 4.96 -24.62 14.08
C LEU A 595 5.21 -25.21 15.47
N PHE A 596 4.26 -25.98 15.99
CA PHE A 596 4.44 -26.70 17.25
C PHE A 596 5.57 -27.75 17.16
N GLU A 597 5.61 -28.55 16.10
CA GLU A 597 6.72 -29.52 15.86
C GLU A 597 8.08 -28.81 15.79
N LEU A 598 8.16 -27.68 15.07
CA LEU A 598 9.39 -26.88 14.98
C LEU A 598 9.79 -26.26 16.32
N ALA A 599 8.83 -25.89 17.16
CA ALA A 599 9.10 -25.40 18.50
C ALA A 599 9.66 -26.49 19.42
N GLN A 600 9.14 -27.72 19.33
CA GLN A 600 9.69 -28.88 20.04
C GLN A 600 11.12 -29.16 19.60
N GLU A 601 11.36 -29.23 18.29
CA GLU A 601 12.69 -29.46 17.72
C GLU A 601 13.69 -28.36 18.14
N ALA A 602 13.25 -27.09 18.15
CA ALA A 602 14.08 -25.98 18.62
C ALA A 602 14.45 -26.09 20.10
N LEU A 603 13.51 -26.51 20.95
CA LEU A 603 13.79 -26.72 22.37
C LEU A 603 14.75 -27.89 22.60
N GLU A 604 14.55 -29.01 21.89
CA GLU A 604 15.44 -30.17 21.94
C GLU A 604 16.86 -29.83 21.46
N ALA A 605 16.99 -28.93 20.50
CA ALA A 605 18.27 -28.40 20.01
C ALA A 605 18.93 -27.39 20.98
N GLY A 606 18.29 -27.05 22.10
CA GLY A 606 18.83 -26.11 23.09
C GLY A 606 18.60 -24.63 22.76
N GLU A 607 17.62 -24.31 21.91
CA GLU A 607 17.37 -22.97 21.38
C GLU A 607 16.00 -22.42 21.84
N PRO A 608 15.86 -22.04 23.13
CA PRO A 608 14.58 -21.66 23.72
C PRO A 608 13.99 -20.37 23.14
N VAL A 609 14.84 -19.47 22.62
CA VAL A 609 14.37 -18.22 22.00
C VAL A 609 13.63 -18.51 20.70
N LEU A 610 14.20 -19.37 19.86
CA LEU A 610 13.59 -19.76 18.59
C LEU A 610 12.33 -20.61 18.80
N ALA A 611 12.34 -21.49 19.81
CA ALA A 611 11.16 -22.23 20.23
C ALA A 611 9.99 -21.32 20.62
N ARG A 612 10.25 -20.27 21.43
CA ARG A 612 9.24 -19.25 21.79
C ARG A 612 8.70 -18.49 20.59
N GLU A 613 9.54 -18.16 19.62
CA GLU A 613 9.08 -17.46 18.41
C GLU A 613 8.09 -18.30 17.59
N PHE A 614 8.37 -19.60 17.40
CA PHE A 614 7.42 -20.49 16.73
C PHE A 614 6.13 -20.67 17.54
N LEU A 615 6.23 -20.74 18.87
CA LEU A 615 5.07 -20.84 19.76
C LEU A 615 4.20 -19.59 19.79
N GLY A 616 4.75 -18.41 19.53
CA GLY A 616 3.98 -17.16 19.55
C GLY A 616 2.72 -17.23 18.67
N ARG A 617 2.84 -17.81 17.47
CA ARG A 617 1.70 -18.03 16.55
C ARG A 617 0.79 -19.17 16.98
N VAL A 618 1.35 -20.22 17.59
CA VAL A 618 0.56 -21.32 18.17
C VAL A 618 -0.35 -20.80 19.28
N ARG A 619 0.17 -19.90 20.12
CA ARG A 619 -0.60 -19.22 21.18
C ARG A 619 -1.73 -18.37 20.62
N GLU A 620 -1.45 -17.55 19.60
CA GLU A 620 -2.46 -16.70 18.95
C GLU A 620 -3.61 -17.52 18.33
N ALA A 621 -3.31 -18.68 17.77
CA ALA A 621 -4.31 -19.55 17.13
C ALA A 621 -5.15 -20.38 18.11
N GLY A 622 -4.67 -20.56 19.35
CA GLY A 622 -5.34 -21.33 20.38
C GLY A 622 -5.23 -22.86 20.23
N LEU A 623 -5.90 -23.59 21.13
CA LEU A 623 -5.77 -25.05 21.27
C LEU A 623 -6.66 -25.86 20.30
N GLN A 624 -7.58 -25.20 19.59
CA GLN A 624 -8.57 -25.83 18.70
C GLN A 624 -7.98 -26.71 17.57
N HIS A 625 -6.72 -26.47 17.20
CA HIS A 625 -6.03 -27.20 16.13
C HIS A 625 -5.38 -28.52 16.58
N PHE A 626 -5.43 -28.84 17.88
CA PHE A 626 -4.77 -30.00 18.46
C PHE A 626 -5.80 -30.97 19.03
N SER A 627 -5.66 -32.26 18.69
CA SER A 627 -6.47 -33.32 19.30
C SER A 627 -6.02 -33.66 20.72
N ASP A 628 -4.72 -33.55 20.99
CA ASP A 628 -4.14 -33.66 22.33
C ASP A 628 -3.48 -32.32 22.69
N VAL A 629 -4.01 -31.65 23.69
CA VAL A 629 -3.58 -30.32 24.13
C VAL A 629 -2.43 -30.38 25.13
N GLU A 630 -2.21 -31.53 25.79
CA GLU A 630 -1.26 -31.62 26.90
C GLU A 630 0.20 -31.41 26.48
N PRO A 631 0.70 -31.94 25.35
CA PRO A 631 2.05 -31.63 24.86
C PRO A 631 2.26 -30.15 24.59
N VAL A 632 1.23 -29.46 24.07
CA VAL A 632 1.28 -28.03 23.78
C VAL A 632 1.36 -27.23 25.08
N LEU A 633 0.49 -27.55 26.04
CA LEU A 633 0.47 -26.87 27.34
C LEU A 633 1.76 -27.07 28.12
N ARG A 634 2.34 -28.28 28.12
CA ARG A 634 3.64 -28.53 28.77
C ARG A 634 4.76 -27.71 28.14
N LEU A 635 4.78 -27.60 26.82
CA LEU A 635 5.80 -26.83 26.11
C LEU A 635 5.68 -25.33 26.43
N VAL A 636 4.45 -24.79 26.43
CA VAL A 636 4.19 -23.39 26.81
C VAL A 636 4.54 -23.16 28.29
N GLU A 637 4.16 -24.07 29.18
CA GLU A 637 4.49 -24.00 30.62
C GLU A 637 6.02 -23.98 30.84
N ALA A 638 6.77 -24.82 30.12
CA ALA A 638 8.22 -24.88 30.24
C ALA A 638 8.93 -23.63 29.68
N LEU A 639 8.43 -23.06 28.58
CA LEU A 639 9.09 -21.96 27.88
C LEU A 639 8.64 -20.58 28.37
N GLU A 640 7.36 -20.38 28.65
CA GLU A 640 6.76 -19.07 28.97
C GLU A 640 6.18 -19.00 30.38
N GLY A 641 5.96 -20.16 31.01
CA GLY A 641 5.50 -20.27 32.38
C GLY A 641 4.03 -20.69 32.52
N PRO A 642 3.59 -20.97 33.75
CA PRO A 642 2.28 -21.57 34.02
C PRO A 642 1.11 -20.63 33.71
N TRP A 643 1.32 -19.31 33.75
CA TRP A 643 0.28 -18.32 33.46
C TRP A 643 -0.16 -18.34 31.99
N GLU A 644 0.79 -18.42 31.04
CA GLU A 644 0.44 -18.43 29.60
C GLU A 644 -0.22 -19.76 29.20
N ALA A 645 0.27 -20.88 29.73
CA ALA A 645 -0.38 -22.18 29.54
C ALA A 645 -1.81 -22.19 30.12
N PHE A 646 -2.00 -21.60 31.30
CA PHE A 646 -3.33 -21.44 31.89
C PHE A 646 -4.25 -20.58 31.02
N ARG A 647 -3.78 -19.42 30.55
CA ARG A 647 -4.59 -18.50 29.73
C ARG A 647 -5.09 -19.20 28.47
N MET A 648 -4.22 -19.91 27.76
CA MET A 648 -4.60 -20.67 26.56
C MET A 648 -5.66 -21.72 26.86
N LEU A 649 -5.50 -22.47 27.95
CA LEU A 649 -6.45 -23.50 28.35
C LEU A 649 -7.78 -22.91 28.81
N ALA A 650 -7.75 -21.85 29.62
CA ALA A 650 -8.95 -21.17 30.12
C ALA A 650 -9.81 -20.63 28.96
N GLN A 651 -9.19 -19.99 27.96
CA GLN A 651 -9.90 -19.53 26.77
C GLN A 651 -10.56 -20.68 26.00
N SER A 652 -9.85 -21.81 25.84
CA SER A 652 -10.42 -23.00 25.20
C SER A 652 -11.57 -23.61 26.00
N LEU A 653 -11.52 -23.53 27.33
CA LEU A 653 -12.57 -24.03 28.22
C LEU A 653 -13.84 -23.16 28.17
N GLU A 654 -13.72 -21.84 28.04
CA GLU A 654 -14.86 -20.93 27.89
C GLU A 654 -15.69 -21.19 26.62
N GLU A 655 -15.02 -21.60 25.54
CA GLU A 655 -15.65 -21.96 24.27
C GLU A 655 -16.28 -23.36 24.28
N THR A 656 -15.89 -24.20 25.25
CA THR A 656 -16.37 -25.59 25.36
C THR A 656 -17.61 -25.64 26.27
N PRO A 657 -18.78 -26.07 25.77
CA PRO A 657 -20.02 -26.07 26.56
C PRO A 657 -20.00 -27.04 27.75
N GLU A 658 -19.32 -28.18 27.62
CA GLU A 658 -19.10 -29.17 28.68
C GLU A 658 -17.61 -29.53 28.73
N PRO A 659 -16.80 -28.75 29.47
CA PRO A 659 -15.37 -28.97 29.54
C PRO A 659 -15.04 -30.31 30.24
N PRO A 660 -14.10 -31.11 29.71
CA PRO A 660 -13.72 -32.37 30.32
C PRO A 660 -13.02 -32.15 31.67
N LEU A 661 -13.28 -33.05 32.62
CA LEU A 661 -12.78 -32.94 34.00
C LEU A 661 -11.24 -32.84 34.05
N GLU A 662 -10.54 -33.56 33.17
CA GLU A 662 -9.07 -33.57 33.09
C GLU A 662 -8.50 -32.18 32.72
N HIS A 663 -9.15 -31.47 31.79
CA HIS A 663 -8.72 -30.13 31.40
C HIS A 663 -9.01 -29.10 32.49
N LEU A 664 -10.16 -29.22 33.18
CA LEU A 664 -10.46 -28.37 34.34
C LEU A 664 -9.46 -28.61 35.48
N GLU A 665 -9.10 -29.86 35.75
CA GLU A 665 -8.08 -30.19 36.74
C GLU A 665 -6.72 -29.60 36.34
N ARG A 666 -6.33 -29.71 35.07
CA ARG A 666 -5.07 -29.15 34.56
C ARG A 666 -5.04 -27.62 34.67
N ALA A 667 -6.12 -26.96 34.28
CA ALA A 667 -6.25 -25.51 34.40
C ALA A 667 -6.17 -25.07 35.87
N TYR A 668 -6.83 -25.79 36.77
CA TYR A 668 -6.73 -25.57 38.21
C TYR A 668 -5.29 -25.75 38.73
N ARG A 669 -4.58 -26.79 38.30
CA ARG A 669 -3.19 -27.02 38.71
C ARG A 669 -2.28 -25.87 38.27
N LEU A 670 -2.46 -25.37 37.05
CA LEU A 670 -1.69 -24.23 36.52
C LEU A 670 -2.01 -22.93 37.27
N SER A 671 -3.26 -22.75 37.72
CA SER A 671 -3.70 -21.52 38.37
C SER A 671 -3.25 -21.34 39.82
N ARG A 672 -2.67 -22.37 40.44
CA ARG A 672 -2.24 -22.39 41.85
C ARG A 672 -1.32 -21.24 42.25
N ASN A 673 -0.46 -20.79 41.34
CA ASN A 673 0.51 -19.72 41.63
C ASN A 673 -0.09 -18.31 41.53
N PHE A 674 -1.32 -18.17 41.04
CA PHE A 674 -2.02 -16.90 40.83
C PHE A 674 -3.52 -17.04 41.12
N SER A 675 -3.85 -17.78 42.18
CA SER A 675 -5.23 -18.13 42.56
C SER A 675 -6.15 -16.94 42.86
N GLN A 676 -5.60 -15.74 42.98
CA GLN A 676 -6.34 -14.49 43.20
C GLN A 676 -6.91 -13.89 41.91
N SER A 677 -6.49 -14.36 40.73
CA SER A 677 -7.03 -13.87 39.46
C SER A 677 -8.49 -14.29 39.28
N HIS A 678 -9.29 -13.44 38.64
CA HIS A 678 -10.70 -13.71 38.39
C HIS A 678 -10.89 -15.01 37.56
N GLU A 679 -10.04 -15.22 36.57
CA GLU A 679 -10.04 -16.41 35.71
C GLU A 679 -9.69 -17.67 36.52
N ALA A 680 -8.71 -17.59 37.42
CA ALA A 680 -8.33 -18.71 38.29
C ALA A 680 -9.48 -19.13 39.22
N GLN A 681 -10.19 -18.14 39.78
CA GLN A 681 -11.38 -18.39 40.60
C GLN A 681 -12.53 -19.00 39.79
N ALA A 682 -12.76 -18.52 38.57
CA ALA A 682 -13.80 -19.06 37.69
C ALA A 682 -13.53 -20.54 37.34
N VAL A 683 -12.30 -20.88 36.97
CA VAL A 683 -11.88 -22.26 36.69
C VAL A 683 -12.01 -23.15 37.94
N ARG A 684 -11.60 -22.65 39.12
CA ARG A 684 -11.77 -23.37 40.39
C ARG A 684 -13.25 -23.70 40.66
N GLY A 685 -14.15 -22.73 40.47
CA GLY A 685 -15.60 -22.92 40.61
C GLY A 685 -16.15 -23.93 39.62
N GLN A 686 -15.78 -23.83 38.34
CA GLN A 686 -16.18 -24.78 37.30
C GLN A 686 -15.67 -26.20 37.59
N TYR A 687 -14.44 -26.33 38.09
CA TYR A 687 -13.86 -27.63 38.46
C TYR A 687 -14.59 -28.26 39.65
N LEU A 688 -14.88 -27.48 40.70
CA LEU A 688 -15.70 -27.94 41.83
C LEU A 688 -17.10 -28.39 41.37
N ALA A 689 -17.77 -27.60 40.53
CA ALA A 689 -19.07 -27.95 39.97
C ALA A 689 -19.02 -29.25 39.14
N ALA A 690 -17.97 -29.41 38.31
CA ALA A 690 -17.77 -30.62 37.52
C ALA A 690 -17.53 -31.85 38.39
N LEU A 691 -16.76 -31.74 39.48
CA LEU A 691 -16.58 -32.83 40.45
C LEU A 691 -17.90 -33.26 41.09
N TYR A 692 -18.76 -32.30 41.47
CA TYR A 692 -20.08 -32.62 42.01
C TYR A 692 -21.00 -33.28 40.97
N ASN A 693 -21.03 -32.76 39.74
CA ASN A 693 -21.82 -33.33 38.65
C ASN A 693 -21.36 -34.76 38.29
N ALA A 694 -20.07 -35.03 38.40
CA ALA A 694 -19.49 -36.36 38.21
C ALA A 694 -19.67 -37.30 39.42
N GLY A 695 -20.32 -36.84 40.50
CA GLY A 695 -20.51 -37.60 41.74
C GLY A 695 -19.24 -37.80 42.58
N GLN A 696 -18.14 -37.09 42.27
CA GLN A 696 -16.85 -37.20 42.95
C GLN A 696 -16.76 -36.30 44.19
N ALA A 697 -17.69 -36.48 45.14
CA ALA A 697 -17.76 -35.66 46.35
C ALA A 697 -16.45 -35.70 47.18
N LEU A 698 -15.82 -36.87 47.31
CA LEU A 698 -14.54 -37.02 48.00
C LEU A 698 -13.39 -36.26 47.29
N GLY A 699 -13.45 -36.14 45.96
CA GLY A 699 -12.50 -35.34 45.18
C GLY A 699 -12.64 -33.84 45.47
N ALA A 700 -13.88 -33.35 45.60
CA ALA A 700 -14.16 -31.97 45.99
C ALA A 700 -13.70 -31.68 47.43
N GLU A 701 -13.92 -32.61 48.38
CA GLU A 701 -13.42 -32.49 49.76
C GLU A 701 -11.89 -32.39 49.77
N GLY A 702 -11.21 -33.30 49.06
CA GLY A 702 -9.75 -33.32 48.97
C GLY A 702 -9.16 -32.05 48.37
N LEU A 703 -9.81 -31.49 47.35
CA LEU A 703 -9.43 -30.21 46.74
C LEU A 703 -9.47 -29.07 47.76
N LEU A 704 -10.60 -28.89 48.43
CA LEU A 704 -10.83 -27.80 49.39
C LEU A 704 -9.91 -27.92 50.62
N LEU A 705 -9.72 -29.13 51.14
CA LEU A 705 -8.76 -29.38 52.22
C LEU A 705 -7.32 -29.07 51.79
N SER A 706 -6.95 -29.40 50.54
CA SER A 706 -5.61 -29.09 50.02
C SER A 706 -5.37 -27.59 49.91
N GLU A 707 -6.39 -26.81 49.54
CA GLU A 707 -6.31 -25.35 49.50
C GLU A 707 -6.16 -24.75 50.90
N LEU A 708 -6.96 -25.22 51.86
CA LEU A 708 -6.88 -24.78 53.26
C LEU A 708 -5.55 -25.16 53.92
N SER A 709 -4.94 -26.26 53.51
CA SER A 709 -3.60 -26.62 54.02
C SER A 709 -2.53 -25.61 53.63
N ARG A 710 -2.71 -24.93 52.48
CA ARG A 710 -1.80 -23.91 51.97
C ARG A 710 -2.13 -22.52 52.49
N ASN A 711 -3.42 -22.21 52.55
CA ASN A 711 -3.93 -20.97 53.11
C ASN A 711 -5.05 -21.27 54.12
N PRO A 712 -4.70 -21.44 55.41
CA PRO A 712 -5.65 -21.80 56.46
C PRO A 712 -6.74 -20.75 56.73
N GLU A 713 -6.52 -19.53 56.27
CA GLU A 713 -7.35 -18.34 56.50
C GLU A 713 -8.23 -17.99 55.29
N ALA A 714 -8.20 -18.78 54.21
CA ALA A 714 -8.98 -18.52 53.01
C ALA A 714 -10.50 -18.68 53.25
N LEU A 715 -11.19 -17.57 53.55
CA LEU A 715 -12.62 -17.56 53.86
C LEU A 715 -13.49 -18.17 52.76
N GLU A 716 -13.22 -17.90 51.49
CA GLU A 716 -13.99 -18.47 50.37
C GLU A 716 -13.91 -20.01 50.36
N VAL A 717 -12.74 -20.57 50.65
CA VAL A 717 -12.53 -22.03 50.68
C VAL A 717 -13.19 -22.65 51.91
N LEU A 718 -13.18 -21.96 53.05
CA LEU A 718 -13.90 -22.40 54.25
C LEU A 718 -15.42 -22.41 54.01
N TYR A 719 -15.95 -21.46 53.27
CA TYR A 719 -17.37 -21.45 52.89
C TYR A 719 -17.71 -22.64 51.98
N ASP A 720 -16.91 -22.86 50.93
CA ASP A 720 -17.12 -23.99 50.01
C ASP A 720 -16.99 -25.34 50.73
N LEU A 721 -16.08 -25.46 51.71
CA LEU A 721 -15.90 -26.68 52.51
C LEU A 721 -17.03 -26.89 53.52
N ALA A 722 -17.48 -25.82 54.18
CA ALA A 722 -18.63 -25.90 55.07
C ALA A 722 -19.88 -26.35 54.27
N GLU A 723 -20.07 -25.79 53.07
CA GLU A 723 -21.14 -26.19 52.16
C GLU A 723 -21.00 -27.65 51.70
N HIS A 724 -19.78 -28.09 51.36
CA HIS A 724 -19.50 -29.48 51.04
C HIS A 724 -19.97 -30.44 52.16
N TYR A 725 -19.63 -30.13 53.41
CA TYR A 725 -20.04 -30.94 54.56
C TYR A 725 -21.55 -30.90 54.80
N GLU A 726 -22.22 -29.79 54.53
CA GLU A 726 -23.68 -29.73 54.57
C GLU A 726 -24.32 -30.62 53.49
N ARG A 727 -23.82 -30.53 52.25
CA ARG A 727 -24.29 -31.34 51.11
C ARG A 727 -24.13 -32.84 51.34
N THR A 728 -23.07 -33.24 52.04
CA THR A 728 -22.77 -34.65 52.39
C THR A 728 -23.42 -35.09 53.71
N GLY A 729 -24.17 -34.23 54.40
CA GLY A 729 -24.87 -34.53 55.65
C GLY A 729 -23.98 -34.52 56.91
N ALA A 730 -22.73 -34.09 56.80
CA ALA A 730 -21.77 -33.99 57.90
C ALA A 730 -21.90 -32.67 58.68
N TYR A 731 -23.10 -32.38 59.22
CA TYR A 731 -23.45 -31.08 59.83
C TYR A 731 -22.56 -30.65 61.00
N GLN A 732 -22.01 -31.60 61.76
CA GLN A 732 -21.05 -31.26 62.84
C GLN A 732 -19.75 -30.67 62.29
N LYS A 733 -19.22 -31.24 61.21
CA LYS A 733 -18.02 -30.72 60.53
C LYS A 733 -18.32 -29.38 59.85
N ALA A 734 -19.51 -29.23 59.27
CA ALA A 734 -19.95 -27.96 58.70
C ALA A 734 -19.99 -26.84 59.76
N ALA A 735 -20.61 -27.10 60.92
CA ALA A 735 -20.66 -26.14 62.02
C ALA A 735 -19.26 -25.74 62.53
N GLN A 736 -18.34 -26.70 62.67
CA GLN A 736 -16.95 -26.42 63.03
C GLN A 736 -16.24 -25.55 61.99
N THR A 737 -16.47 -25.83 60.71
CA THR A 737 -15.85 -25.06 59.60
C THR A 737 -16.40 -23.63 59.55
N TRP A 738 -17.70 -23.44 59.74
CA TRP A 738 -18.32 -22.12 59.84
C TRP A 738 -17.84 -21.33 61.05
N ARG A 739 -17.64 -21.97 62.21
CA ARG A 739 -17.06 -21.31 63.41
C ARG A 739 -15.66 -20.81 63.13
N LYS A 740 -14.82 -21.62 62.48
CA LYS A 740 -13.48 -21.20 62.06
C LYS A 740 -13.54 -20.01 61.09
N ALA A 741 -14.49 -20.01 60.15
CA ALA A 741 -14.69 -18.87 59.26
C ALA A 741 -15.15 -17.60 59.99
N LEU A 742 -16.00 -17.72 61.02
CA LEU A 742 -16.40 -16.62 61.89
C LEU A 742 -15.20 -16.01 62.62
N GLU A 743 -14.34 -16.85 63.21
CA GLU A 743 -13.13 -16.41 63.90
C GLU A 743 -12.19 -15.63 62.96
N ILE A 744 -12.00 -16.11 61.72
CA ILE A 744 -11.16 -15.43 60.73
C ILE A 744 -11.81 -14.11 60.28
N ALA A 745 -13.10 -14.11 59.95
CA ALA A 745 -13.80 -12.88 59.56
C ALA A 745 -13.73 -11.80 60.65
N TYR A 746 -13.84 -12.22 61.92
CA TYR A 746 -13.89 -11.30 63.06
C TYR A 746 -12.51 -10.84 63.53
N TYR A 747 -11.57 -11.76 63.76
CA TYR A 747 -10.28 -11.42 64.35
C TYR A 747 -9.21 -11.05 63.30
N TRP A 748 -9.24 -11.68 62.12
CA TRP A 748 -8.25 -11.46 61.07
C TRP A 748 -8.67 -10.37 60.08
N GLU A 749 -9.78 -10.57 59.37
CA GLU A 749 -10.29 -9.59 58.39
C GLU A 749 -10.89 -8.35 59.06
N LYS A 750 -11.37 -8.50 60.31
CA LYS A 750 -12.03 -7.44 61.10
C LYS A 750 -13.28 -6.87 60.41
N ASP A 751 -13.93 -7.68 59.58
CA ASP A 751 -15.18 -7.32 58.92
C ASP A 751 -16.35 -7.70 59.82
N LEU A 752 -16.89 -6.70 60.52
CA LEU A 752 -18.03 -6.87 61.42
C LEU A 752 -19.31 -7.26 60.69
N ALA A 753 -19.52 -6.79 59.46
CA ALA A 753 -20.72 -7.12 58.69
C ALA A 753 -20.68 -8.59 58.28
N LEU A 754 -19.53 -9.04 57.75
CA LEU A 754 -19.32 -10.44 57.38
C LEU A 754 -19.39 -11.37 58.60
N SER A 755 -18.76 -10.98 59.72
CA SER A 755 -18.80 -11.74 60.97
C SER A 755 -20.22 -11.90 61.51
N ARG A 756 -21.00 -10.82 61.50
CA ARG A 756 -22.42 -10.85 61.86
C ARG A 756 -23.22 -11.79 60.96
N GLU A 757 -22.96 -11.77 59.66
CA GLU A 757 -23.64 -12.65 58.70
C GLU A 757 -23.31 -14.13 58.94
N ILE A 758 -22.04 -14.48 59.15
CA ILE A 758 -21.61 -15.86 59.46
C ILE A 758 -22.21 -16.29 60.81
N LEU A 759 -22.20 -15.42 61.81
CA LEU A 759 -22.77 -15.70 63.13
C LEU A 759 -24.28 -15.94 63.04
N ARG A 760 -25.00 -15.16 62.24
CA ARG A 760 -26.43 -15.40 61.96
C ARG A 760 -26.63 -16.80 61.39
N ASN A 761 -25.80 -17.24 60.43
CA ASN A 761 -25.91 -18.60 59.86
C ASN A 761 -25.60 -19.71 60.88
N LEU A 762 -24.60 -19.49 61.75
CA LEU A 762 -24.26 -20.42 62.82
C LEU A 762 -25.38 -20.54 63.85
N LEU A 763 -26.01 -19.42 64.24
CA LEU A 763 -27.20 -19.41 65.10
C LEU A 763 -28.38 -20.11 64.40
N PHE A 764 -28.49 -19.97 63.08
CA PHE A 764 -29.44 -20.74 62.29
C PHE A 764 -29.15 -22.23 62.23
N LEU A 765 -27.90 -22.69 62.40
CA LEU A 765 -27.53 -24.10 62.46
C LEU A 765 -27.71 -24.66 63.88
N ASN A 766 -27.29 -23.90 64.89
CA ASN A 766 -27.33 -24.24 66.30
C ASN A 766 -27.77 -23.03 67.17
N PRO A 767 -29.09 -22.79 67.34
CA PRO A 767 -29.59 -21.59 68.00
C PRO A 767 -29.38 -21.55 69.53
N THR A 768 -29.15 -22.71 70.13
CA THR A 768 -28.96 -22.88 71.58
C THR A 768 -27.50 -22.95 71.99
N ASP A 769 -26.59 -22.61 71.09
CA ASP A 769 -25.15 -22.68 71.29
C ASP A 769 -24.68 -21.50 72.16
N PRO A 770 -24.20 -21.75 73.40
CA PRO A 770 -23.78 -20.67 74.29
C PRO A 770 -22.55 -19.92 73.75
N ASP A 771 -21.70 -20.58 72.98
CA ASP A 771 -20.49 -19.98 72.41
C ASP A 771 -20.85 -18.91 71.35
N LEU A 772 -21.90 -19.13 70.57
CA LEU A 772 -22.38 -18.18 69.57
C LEU A 772 -23.02 -16.94 70.21
N GLN A 773 -23.61 -17.09 71.40
CA GLN A 773 -24.09 -15.95 72.18
C GLN A 773 -22.93 -15.09 72.67
N LEU A 774 -21.80 -15.71 73.06
CA LEU A 774 -20.59 -14.99 73.44
C LEU A 774 -20.05 -14.16 72.27
N TYR A 775 -19.92 -14.74 71.07
CA TYR A 775 -19.49 -14.00 69.87
C TYR A 775 -20.41 -12.84 69.51
N LEU A 776 -21.72 -12.97 69.76
CA LEU A 776 -22.67 -11.86 69.54
C LEU A 776 -22.39 -10.69 70.49
N GLU A 777 -22.12 -10.96 71.76
CA GLU A 777 -21.78 -9.92 72.73
C GLU A 777 -20.43 -9.26 72.43
N GLU A 778 -19.45 -10.02 71.94
CA GLU A 778 -18.17 -9.49 71.46
C GLU A 778 -18.37 -8.56 70.26
N LEU A 779 -19.14 -8.97 69.25
CA LEU A 779 -19.46 -8.14 68.07
C LEU A 779 -20.17 -6.84 68.46
N LYS A 780 -21.12 -6.89 69.40
CA LYS A 780 -21.80 -5.69 69.94
C LYS A 780 -20.84 -4.74 70.62
N ALA A 781 -19.92 -5.28 71.44
CA ALA A 781 -18.92 -4.46 72.12
C ALA A 781 -18.01 -3.74 71.11
N THR A 782 -17.59 -4.44 70.05
CA THR A 782 -16.78 -3.85 68.96
C THR A 782 -17.56 -2.83 68.14
N SER A 783 -18.81 -3.13 67.76
CA SER A 783 -19.69 -2.21 67.02
C SER A 783 -19.96 -0.92 67.80
N ARG A 784 -20.22 -1.04 69.11
CA ARG A 784 -20.37 0.11 70.01
C ARG A 784 -19.09 0.93 70.09
N ALA A 785 -17.92 0.29 70.21
CA ALA A 785 -16.64 0.99 70.23
C ALA A 785 -16.37 1.76 68.93
N LEU A 786 -16.66 1.16 67.77
CA LEU A 786 -16.52 1.81 66.46
C LEU A 786 -17.51 2.97 66.27
N SER A 787 -18.77 2.80 66.68
CA SER A 787 -19.78 3.87 66.62
C SER A 787 -19.34 5.13 67.40
N LEU A 788 -18.65 4.93 68.53
CA LEU A 788 -18.11 6.02 69.36
C LEU A 788 -16.89 6.69 68.73
N LEU A 789 -16.08 5.94 67.97
CA LEU A 789 -14.90 6.45 67.28
C LEU A 789 -15.24 7.17 65.97
N GLU A 790 -16.20 6.66 65.20
CA GLU A 790 -16.56 7.14 63.87
C GLU A 790 -17.76 8.11 63.84
N GLY A 791 -18.50 8.22 64.95
CA GLY A 791 -19.69 9.08 65.05
C GLY A 791 -20.90 8.55 64.26
N THR A 792 -20.87 7.30 63.82
CA THR A 792 -21.95 6.60 63.13
C THR A 792 -22.89 5.91 64.14
N PRO A 793 -24.16 5.66 63.80
CA PRO A 793 -25.06 4.92 64.69
C PRO A 793 -24.61 3.45 64.84
N ASP A 794 -24.65 2.92 66.07
CA ASP A 794 -24.29 1.53 66.38
C ASP A 794 -25.20 0.54 65.63
N ALA A 795 -24.61 -0.19 64.68
CA ALA A 795 -25.32 -1.11 63.80
C ALA A 795 -25.84 -2.37 64.51
N LEU A 796 -25.29 -2.71 65.69
CA LEU A 796 -25.67 -3.91 66.46
C LEU A 796 -26.37 -3.58 67.78
N ALA A 797 -26.75 -2.31 67.98
CA ALA A 797 -27.48 -1.87 69.16
C ALA A 797 -28.79 -2.67 69.33
N GLY A 798 -28.90 -3.41 70.43
CA GLY A 798 -30.09 -4.19 70.75
C GLY A 798 -30.25 -5.49 69.93
N ALA A 799 -29.24 -5.93 69.18
CA ALA A 799 -29.28 -7.21 68.49
C ALA A 799 -29.47 -8.37 69.50
N THR A 800 -30.33 -9.35 69.20
CA THR A 800 -30.45 -10.58 69.98
C THR A 800 -30.29 -11.78 69.06
N PRO A 801 -29.96 -12.99 69.54
CA PRO A 801 -29.89 -14.17 68.68
C PRO A 801 -31.17 -14.36 67.87
N GLU A 802 -32.32 -14.17 68.51
CA GLU A 802 -33.64 -14.19 67.86
C GLU A 802 -33.87 -13.01 66.91
N GLY A 803 -33.40 -11.81 67.27
CA GLY A 803 -33.49 -10.61 66.44
C GLY A 803 -32.67 -10.72 65.15
N LEU A 804 -31.46 -11.29 65.23
CA LEU A 804 -30.60 -11.56 64.08
C LEU A 804 -31.20 -12.64 63.17
N MET A 805 -31.82 -13.68 63.73
CA MET A 805 -32.55 -14.69 62.94
C MET A 805 -33.80 -14.12 62.26
N ARG A 806 -34.43 -13.08 62.83
CA ARG A 806 -35.61 -12.40 62.26
C ARG A 806 -35.26 -11.30 61.26
N GLU A 807 -34.00 -10.90 61.20
CA GLU A 807 -33.52 -9.80 60.38
C GLU A 807 -33.54 -10.16 58.90
N GLY A 808 -34.25 -9.34 58.10
CA GLY A 808 -34.44 -9.57 56.67
C GLY A 808 -35.66 -10.41 56.31
N LEU A 809 -36.44 -10.90 57.29
CA LEU A 809 -37.75 -11.49 57.01
C LEU A 809 -38.72 -10.38 56.55
N PRO A 810 -39.46 -10.57 55.45
CA PRO A 810 -40.38 -9.56 54.95
C PRO A 810 -41.53 -9.33 55.94
N ARG A 811 -41.83 -8.07 56.25
CA ARG A 811 -43.05 -7.72 56.99
C ARG A 811 -44.21 -7.83 56.03
N PHE A 812 -44.93 -8.93 56.14
CA PHE A 812 -46.00 -9.27 55.21
C PHE A 812 -47.36 -8.83 55.76
N HIS A 813 -48.18 -8.21 54.91
CA HIS A 813 -49.48 -7.62 55.28
C HIS A 813 -50.70 -8.45 54.85
N GLY A 814 -50.51 -9.70 54.42
CA GLY A 814 -51.59 -10.62 54.02
C GLY A 814 -51.74 -11.83 54.94
N GLU A 815 -52.75 -12.68 54.70
CA GLU A 815 -53.03 -13.86 55.54
C GLU A 815 -52.41 -15.17 55.02
N TYR A 816 -52.06 -15.25 53.74
CA TYR A 816 -51.59 -16.48 53.10
C TYR A 816 -50.26 -16.27 52.38
N LEU A 817 -49.22 -16.98 52.83
CA LEU A 817 -47.86 -16.88 52.29
C LEU A 817 -47.40 -18.25 51.80
N ILE A 818 -47.01 -18.33 50.53
CA ILE A 818 -46.36 -19.52 49.98
C ILE A 818 -44.87 -19.37 50.20
N VAL A 819 -44.22 -20.41 50.73
CA VAL A 819 -42.76 -20.46 50.89
C VAL A 819 -42.20 -21.56 50.00
N VAL A 820 -41.23 -21.22 49.15
CA VAL A 820 -40.58 -22.16 48.22
C VAL A 820 -39.08 -22.20 48.48
N GLY A 821 -38.55 -23.41 48.65
CA GLY A 821 -37.14 -23.65 48.99
C GLY A 821 -36.91 -23.77 50.50
N GLY A 822 -35.67 -24.10 50.87
CA GLY A 822 -35.29 -24.43 52.24
C GLY A 822 -35.20 -25.94 52.49
N HIS A 823 -34.29 -26.32 53.37
CA HIS A 823 -34.21 -27.69 53.91
C HIS A 823 -35.15 -27.86 55.10
N THR A 824 -35.49 -29.10 55.43
CA THR A 824 -36.45 -29.46 56.51
C THR A 824 -36.19 -28.75 57.86
N GLN A 825 -34.93 -28.62 58.29
CA GLN A 825 -34.61 -27.89 59.52
C GLN A 825 -34.95 -26.38 59.44
N LEU A 826 -34.82 -25.74 58.27
CA LEU A 826 -35.09 -24.32 58.08
C LEU A 826 -36.60 -24.05 58.13
N ARG A 827 -37.40 -24.93 57.53
CA ARG A 827 -38.86 -24.95 57.70
C ARG A 827 -39.24 -25.06 59.16
N SER A 828 -38.70 -26.04 59.90
CA SER A 828 -39.05 -26.26 61.31
C SER A 828 -38.76 -25.05 62.21
N ARG A 829 -37.80 -24.19 61.82
CA ARG A 829 -37.35 -23.02 62.59
C ARG A 829 -38.07 -21.73 62.19
N LEU A 830 -38.37 -21.54 60.90
CA LEU A 830 -39.05 -20.33 60.41
C LEU A 830 -40.58 -20.44 60.45
N SER A 831 -41.16 -21.63 60.31
CA SER A 831 -42.63 -21.80 60.35
C SER A 831 -43.24 -21.23 61.63
N PRO A 832 -42.74 -21.51 62.85
CA PRO A 832 -43.31 -20.94 64.08
C PRO A 832 -43.20 -19.40 64.15
N ILE A 833 -42.13 -18.83 63.58
CA ILE A 833 -41.88 -17.39 63.57
C ILE A 833 -42.83 -16.67 62.62
N LEU A 834 -43.02 -17.23 61.42
CA LEU A 834 -43.90 -16.68 60.40
C LEU A 834 -45.38 -16.90 60.74
N GLU A 835 -45.76 -18.05 61.30
CA GLU A 835 -47.12 -18.31 61.82
C GLU A 835 -47.44 -17.40 63.01
N GLY A 836 -46.46 -17.12 63.87
CA GLY A 836 -46.59 -16.15 64.97
C GLY A 836 -46.87 -14.71 64.53
N GLN A 837 -46.69 -14.39 63.24
CA GLN A 837 -47.09 -13.11 62.64
C GLN A 837 -48.55 -13.12 62.12
N GLY A 838 -49.27 -14.23 62.32
CA GLY A 838 -50.66 -14.40 61.85
C GLY A 838 -50.77 -14.99 60.44
N LEU A 839 -49.70 -15.54 59.87
CA LEU A 839 -49.65 -16.04 58.50
C LEU A 839 -50.03 -17.53 58.42
N LYS A 840 -50.86 -17.90 57.46
CA LYS A 840 -51.04 -19.29 57.03
C LYS A 840 -49.99 -19.63 55.98
N LEU A 841 -49.15 -20.61 56.30
CA LEU A 841 -47.98 -20.97 55.48
C LEU A 841 -48.22 -22.22 54.66
N ASP A 842 -47.85 -22.16 53.39
CA ASP A 842 -47.76 -23.32 52.52
C ASP A 842 -46.32 -23.49 52.05
N TRP A 843 -45.64 -24.48 52.61
CA TRP A 843 -44.20 -24.65 52.44
C TRP A 843 -43.87 -25.80 51.48
N PHE A 844 -43.04 -25.49 50.47
CA PHE A 844 -42.53 -26.43 49.48
C PHE A 844 -41.02 -26.61 49.66
N ASP A 845 -40.65 -27.65 50.40
CA ASP A 845 -39.26 -28.04 50.65
C ASP A 845 -38.63 -28.69 49.41
N SER A 846 -37.34 -28.44 49.23
CA SER A 846 -36.57 -28.96 48.10
C SER A 846 -36.03 -30.37 48.30
N ASP A 847 -35.95 -30.84 49.55
CA ASP A 847 -35.47 -32.19 49.89
C ASP A 847 -36.50 -33.30 49.55
N SER A 848 -37.77 -32.95 49.33
CA SER A 848 -38.88 -33.91 49.43
C SER A 848 -39.45 -34.44 48.11
N TYR A 849 -39.13 -33.87 46.95
CA TYR A 849 -39.85 -34.21 45.71
C TYR A 849 -38.96 -34.27 44.45
N ALA A 850 -38.68 -35.48 43.99
CA ALA A 850 -38.05 -35.78 42.70
C ALA A 850 -38.96 -35.51 41.46
N ALA A 851 -40.08 -34.79 41.61
CA ALA A 851 -41.06 -34.56 40.54
C ALA A 851 -41.33 -33.06 40.33
N GLY A 852 -40.35 -32.34 39.79
CA GLY A 852 -40.39 -30.88 39.67
C GLY A 852 -41.64 -30.31 38.98
N ARG A 853 -42.13 -30.93 37.88
CA ARG A 853 -43.31 -30.42 37.14
C ARG A 853 -44.62 -30.45 37.92
N GLU A 854 -44.86 -31.50 38.71
CA GLU A 854 -46.09 -31.64 39.50
C GLU A 854 -46.09 -30.69 40.70
N VAL A 855 -44.91 -30.45 41.27
CA VAL A 855 -44.70 -29.47 42.34
C VAL A 855 -44.92 -28.04 41.82
N ILE A 856 -44.36 -27.67 40.65
CA ILE A 856 -44.63 -26.37 40.00
C ILE A 856 -46.14 -26.19 39.78
N ARG A 857 -46.83 -27.22 39.27
CA ARG A 857 -48.28 -27.15 39.02
C ARG A 857 -49.08 -26.89 40.31
N ARG A 858 -48.71 -27.56 41.41
CA ARG A 858 -49.33 -27.34 42.73
C ARG A 858 -49.05 -25.95 43.25
N ILE A 859 -47.82 -25.46 43.11
CA ILE A 859 -47.45 -24.09 43.51
C ILE A 859 -48.26 -23.07 42.69
N HIS A 860 -48.33 -23.20 41.37
CA HIS A 860 -49.12 -22.33 40.50
C HIS A 860 -50.60 -22.28 40.90
N SER A 861 -51.22 -23.44 41.18
CA SER A 861 -52.63 -23.48 41.61
C SER A 861 -52.91 -22.77 42.95
N ARG A 862 -51.89 -22.67 43.80
CA ARG A 862 -51.99 -22.02 45.12
C ARG A 862 -51.58 -20.56 45.08
N LEU A 863 -50.73 -20.17 44.12
CA LEU A 863 -50.35 -18.77 43.88
C LEU A 863 -51.57 -17.88 43.58
N GLU A 864 -52.59 -18.40 42.90
CA GLU A 864 -53.86 -17.67 42.67
C GLU A 864 -54.55 -17.21 43.97
N ARG A 865 -54.31 -17.90 45.08
CA ARG A 865 -54.88 -17.60 46.41
C ARG A 865 -53.86 -17.02 47.39
N ALA A 866 -52.60 -16.92 46.96
CA ALA A 866 -51.53 -16.42 47.80
C ALA A 866 -51.58 -14.91 47.82
N HIS A 867 -51.45 -14.34 49.02
CA HIS A 867 -51.28 -12.90 49.18
C HIS A 867 -49.80 -12.50 49.01
N GLY A 868 -48.88 -13.48 48.98
CA GLY A 868 -47.46 -13.31 48.79
C GLY A 868 -46.72 -14.63 48.57
N LEU A 869 -45.54 -14.53 47.95
CA LEU A 869 -44.60 -15.62 47.74
C LEU A 869 -43.26 -15.26 48.40
N MET A 870 -42.74 -16.15 49.23
CA MET A 870 -41.39 -16.07 49.78
C MET A 870 -40.52 -17.17 49.16
N ILE A 871 -39.44 -16.77 48.49
CA ILE A 871 -38.45 -17.69 47.94
C ILE A 871 -37.24 -17.68 48.87
N ILE A 872 -36.91 -18.85 49.41
CA ILE A 872 -35.72 -19.03 50.24
C ILE A 872 -34.62 -19.57 49.34
N SER A 873 -33.68 -18.69 48.99
CA SER A 873 -32.52 -19.05 48.18
C SER A 873 -31.54 -19.87 49.01
N SER A 874 -31.82 -21.16 49.15
CA SER A 874 -30.91 -22.17 49.69
C SER A 874 -30.62 -23.18 48.58
N TYR A 875 -29.42 -23.76 48.57
CA TYR A 875 -28.83 -24.47 47.42
C TYR A 875 -29.63 -25.65 46.82
N VAL A 876 -30.70 -26.08 47.46
CA VAL A 876 -31.56 -27.17 46.98
C VAL A 876 -32.92 -26.52 46.73
N GLY A 877 -33.43 -26.57 45.49
CA GLY A 877 -34.73 -25.98 45.09
C GLY A 877 -34.70 -25.10 43.82
N HIS A 878 -33.53 -24.95 43.20
CA HIS A 878 -33.29 -23.98 42.13
C HIS A 878 -33.99 -24.25 40.79
N ASP A 879 -34.49 -25.47 40.55
CA ASP A 879 -35.27 -25.75 39.33
C ASP A 879 -36.72 -25.22 39.39
N LEU A 880 -37.20 -24.86 40.59
CA LEU A 880 -38.59 -24.43 40.82
C LEU A 880 -38.72 -22.92 41.00
N SER A 881 -37.69 -22.24 41.48
CA SER A 881 -37.76 -20.86 41.98
C SER A 881 -38.05 -19.84 40.89
N GLU A 882 -37.37 -19.89 39.75
CA GLU A 882 -37.56 -18.92 38.67
C GLU A 882 -38.87 -19.07 37.88
N PRO A 883 -39.28 -20.29 37.47
CA PRO A 883 -40.61 -20.48 36.87
C PRO A 883 -41.74 -20.00 37.78
N VAL A 884 -41.62 -20.24 39.09
CA VAL A 884 -42.60 -19.84 40.09
C VAL A 884 -42.56 -18.33 40.36
N ARG A 885 -41.38 -17.71 40.39
CA ARG A 885 -41.24 -16.24 40.50
C ARG A 885 -41.93 -15.54 39.34
N LEU A 886 -41.64 -15.98 38.11
CA LEU A 886 -42.26 -15.43 36.90
C LEU A 886 -43.79 -15.59 36.91
N ALA A 887 -44.29 -16.75 37.35
CA ALA A 887 -45.73 -16.99 37.47
C ALA A 887 -46.38 -16.09 38.55
N ALA A 888 -45.72 -15.89 39.69
CA ALA A 888 -46.20 -15.00 40.76
C ALA A 888 -46.22 -13.53 40.32
N GLU A 889 -45.18 -13.08 39.61
CA GLU A 889 -45.11 -11.72 39.05
C GLU A 889 -46.21 -11.47 38.02
N GLN A 890 -46.51 -12.45 37.16
CA GLN A 890 -47.63 -12.37 36.20
C GLN A 890 -48.99 -12.25 36.88
N LEU A 891 -49.16 -12.87 38.04
CA LEU A 891 -50.38 -12.80 38.85
C LEU A 891 -50.43 -11.59 39.79
N GLY A 892 -49.40 -10.73 39.79
CA GLY A 892 -49.30 -9.58 40.69
C GLY A 892 -49.09 -9.94 42.15
N VAL A 893 -48.67 -11.17 42.45
CA VAL A 893 -48.37 -11.63 43.81
C VAL A 893 -47.00 -11.10 44.20
N PRO A 894 -46.87 -10.39 45.34
CA PRO A 894 -45.58 -9.84 45.77
C PRO A 894 -44.60 -10.98 46.10
N VAL A 895 -43.44 -10.95 45.45
CA VAL A 895 -42.36 -11.93 45.63
C VAL A 895 -41.28 -11.35 46.54
N TYR A 896 -41.00 -12.07 47.63
CA TYR A 896 -39.92 -11.76 48.57
C TYR A 896 -38.83 -12.82 48.45
N ILE A 897 -37.66 -12.42 47.97
CA ILE A 897 -36.50 -13.31 47.89
C ILE A 897 -35.67 -13.08 49.14
N THR A 898 -35.58 -14.11 49.98
CA THR A 898 -34.73 -14.09 51.17
C THR A 898 -33.52 -15.00 50.92
N PRO A 899 -32.29 -14.50 51.07
CA PRO A 899 -31.11 -15.36 50.98
C PRO A 899 -31.20 -16.40 52.10
N GLY A 900 -31.16 -17.68 51.75
CA GLY A 900 -31.27 -18.77 52.69
C GLY A 900 -30.07 -18.86 53.63
N ARG A 901 -28.86 -18.47 53.18
CA ARG A 901 -27.62 -18.27 53.97
C ARG A 901 -26.64 -17.32 53.28
N ALA A 902 -25.66 -16.81 54.03
CA ALA A 902 -24.68 -15.81 53.58
C ALA A 902 -23.95 -16.21 52.31
N ARG A 903 -24.34 -15.56 51.23
CA ARG A 903 -23.44 -15.16 50.17
C ARG A 903 -23.55 -13.63 50.29
N GLY A 904 -22.52 -12.95 50.83
CA GLY A 904 -22.51 -11.49 50.88
C GLY A 904 -22.74 -10.88 49.49
N VAL A 905 -22.67 -9.55 49.33
CA VAL A 905 -22.84 -8.91 48.01
C VAL A 905 -22.03 -9.62 46.90
N THR A 906 -20.83 -10.11 47.22
CA THR A 906 -19.98 -10.94 46.36
C THR A 906 -20.55 -12.31 46.01
N GLY A 907 -21.15 -13.05 46.94
CA GLY A 907 -21.75 -14.35 46.65
C GLY A 907 -23.11 -14.25 45.93
N PHE A 908 -23.90 -13.21 46.24
CA PHE A 908 -25.12 -12.87 45.49
C PHE A 908 -24.77 -12.50 44.05
N LEU A 909 -23.69 -11.73 43.84
CA LEU A 909 -23.12 -11.45 42.52
C LEU A 909 -22.48 -12.68 41.86
N ARG A 910 -21.87 -13.60 42.61
CA ARG A 910 -21.35 -14.89 42.11
C ARG A 910 -22.49 -15.80 41.65
N ALA A 911 -23.57 -15.86 42.42
CA ALA A 911 -24.81 -16.54 42.04
C ALA A 911 -25.37 -15.93 40.76
N LEU A 912 -25.62 -14.61 40.74
CA LEU A 912 -26.06 -13.89 39.54
C LEU A 912 -25.14 -14.10 38.32
N GLY A 913 -23.82 -14.13 38.52
CA GLY A 913 -22.82 -14.37 37.48
C GLY A 913 -22.77 -15.81 36.97
N GLU A 914 -22.97 -16.80 37.84
CA GLU A 914 -23.17 -18.22 37.48
C GLU A 914 -24.47 -18.41 36.68
N PHE A 915 -25.52 -17.61 36.96
CA PHE A 915 -26.82 -17.67 36.29
C PHE A 915 -26.92 -16.93 34.95
N ALA A 916 -26.16 -15.84 34.75
CA ALA A 916 -26.36 -14.93 33.61
C ALA A 916 -26.03 -15.51 32.21
N PRO A 917 -25.03 -16.39 31.99
CA PRO A 917 -24.74 -16.84 30.62
C PRO A 917 -25.56 -18.06 30.17
N GLN A 918 -25.84 -19.01 31.08
CA GLN A 918 -26.38 -20.32 30.67
C GLN A 918 -27.92 -20.34 30.59
N ILE A 919 -28.63 -19.61 31.46
CA ILE A 919 -30.09 -19.53 31.40
C ILE A 919 -30.52 -18.64 30.22
N LEU A 920 -29.83 -17.54 29.94
CA LEU A 920 -30.06 -16.73 28.73
C LEU A 920 -29.79 -17.52 27.44
N ARG A 921 -28.75 -18.36 27.39
CA ARG A 921 -28.48 -19.22 26.21
C ARG A 921 -29.52 -20.33 26.03
N ARG A 922 -30.12 -20.87 27.10
CA ARG A 922 -31.21 -21.86 27.00
C ARG A 922 -32.58 -21.23 26.74
N ALA A 923 -32.87 -20.06 27.32
CA ALA A 923 -34.11 -19.32 27.07
C ALA A 923 -34.17 -18.72 25.66
N LEU A 924 -33.03 -18.43 25.03
CA LEU A 924 -32.96 -18.02 23.62
C LEU A 924 -32.96 -19.19 22.62
N LYS A 925 -32.93 -20.44 23.09
CA LYS A 925 -33.00 -21.65 22.25
C LYS A 925 -34.27 -22.50 22.50
N GLY A 926 -35.25 -21.96 23.20
CA GLY A 926 -36.58 -22.55 23.39
C GLY A 926 -37.67 -21.63 22.88
#